data_AF-A0A0F9UR46-F1
#
_entry.id   AF-A0A0F9UR46-F1
#
_cell.length_a   1.000
_cell.length_b   1.000
_cell.length_c   1.000
_cell.angle_alpha   90.00
_cell.angle_beta   90.00
_cell.angle_gamma   90.00
#
_symmetry.space_group_name_H-M   'P 1'
#
loop_
_entity.id
_entity.type
_entity.pdbx_description
1 polymer ?
#
loop_
_entity_poly.entity_id
_entity_poly.type
_entity_poly.pdbx_seq_one_letter_code
_entity_poly.pdbx_strand_id
1 'polypeptide(L)'
;MAVIEDIRVNGQQSTETTIPVVEGLNPVIVWEYVQDVAANSQMIYTLWIGTSSTHWGTDLFDSNVVTETGNSANSYSYTLHNLSRGTTYYAQLKAEDEEGEATIWSQFAFTINRLPFITGQVLSPADPSSADNIDLVYVYNDSDNHDESGTKTRWYRDGLPVVAYDDLCTLSMNATNPGESWLAKVIPSDGLEFGAIVETSAVTIQSIDIGISSVIVLPLDANIDDILKVEYVLEDNEYLVFLGTVLIEWYLNGVLLDNSNLIYIRPEMTVGDVVYVIIKLIDGESIIAQRQSDSLVIADVLWRVDRLRINGLTSQNNLTDLTPMLDWRVFKTSASLTDKPTYLRVTITKTQSLSGTIYNTGFVSYLKDSHSISSGVLSRGEKYFVHVFAGDSVTPDDDQYVTQEFTMAGSSWAELVNNATGWTVEFKAGIELNDPSSGESLTPEQIDELDYDPNIGIYVHDGTYFCSLILGLRNITFLSDESVIYTYSSDKSSLQYTEASGGHTFKIAAKGQNANVFIDNELVISAVGMLTNVSLLKFIDYGNIDGKNANVAIFQYIRYSTDGAYGLDTPLPSEDVFYFSTIGKLENGSAETVFENMIAWTPDDESKSSKLIQFNDNNETVRLPTATKNYSAITTIYIDENRDKFIGTANGVTVIHGEKHDPDYEFITSEDNVVITPEDFDRISNVPTNMLSAVEPDDRSGWFTIDTTYRTIGIVDTTRGFPTGDPYNPYQFGIRSHAIHYYSQRTHGHSWYDNVDNAKGWQVAFSFDLTRLEADDFEETDIDKTGFGVYVNDGTYQEIIYFYEDRIRLFYANVFVPLDLTKSRDIVISGKDSNLLIYQKLKDSLLEGYQLILDASGMFTAPSVKSGNSRRPKIEIDNNGIYHATWHDDASGRSKIMYSTFNGQAWSVPEIVTETDRFNVRNPVIGIDSLNRIWVVYEDTSWGPTEIGVSVKDSLGWNPKVRITNSPSQKGNPDVAVDLENNIHVVWEDDRNGNWEILW
;
A
#
# COMPACT_ATOMS: atom_id res chain seq x y z
N MET A 1 9.13 69.43 -91.45
CA MET A 1 9.58 68.03 -91.54
C MET A 1 9.37 67.43 -90.17
N ALA A 2 8.53 66.41 -90.08
CA ALA A 2 8.38 65.64 -88.85
C ALA A 2 9.71 64.93 -88.54
N VAL A 3 10.08 64.83 -87.27
CA VAL A 3 11.25 64.08 -86.80
C VAL A 3 10.73 62.99 -85.86
N ILE A 4 11.31 61.79 -85.95
CA ILE A 4 11.04 60.69 -85.03
C ILE A 4 11.90 60.91 -83.79
N GLU A 5 11.28 61.14 -82.62
CA GLU A 5 12.00 61.51 -81.38
C GLU A 5 11.93 60.46 -80.26
N ASP A 6 10.86 59.67 -80.15
CA ASP A 6 10.74 58.65 -79.09
C ASP A 6 10.71 57.25 -79.71
N ILE A 7 11.88 56.61 -79.78
CA ILE A 7 11.98 55.19 -80.17
C ILE A 7 12.12 54.36 -78.91
N ARG A 8 11.28 53.35 -78.77
CA ARG A 8 11.29 52.43 -77.64
C ARG A 8 11.40 50.99 -78.10
N VAL A 9 12.23 50.20 -77.43
CA VAL A 9 12.35 48.75 -77.65
C VAL A 9 11.86 48.05 -76.39
N ASN A 10 10.82 47.22 -76.51
CA ASN A 10 10.07 46.66 -75.39
C ASN A 10 9.67 47.73 -74.35
N GLY A 11 9.28 48.92 -74.82
CA GLY A 11 8.87 50.04 -73.97
C GLY A 11 10.02 50.82 -73.31
N GLN A 12 11.28 50.41 -73.47
CA GLN A 12 12.45 51.15 -72.99
C GLN A 12 12.98 52.11 -74.05
N GLN A 13 13.25 53.36 -73.69
CA GLN A 13 13.77 54.37 -74.62
C GLN A 13 15.14 53.97 -75.17
N SER A 14 15.30 54.07 -76.49
CA SER A 14 16.50 53.68 -77.22
C SER A 14 16.94 54.80 -78.15
N THR A 15 18.23 55.14 -78.10
CA THR A 15 18.87 56.18 -78.91
C THR A 15 20.27 55.75 -79.31
N GLU A 16 21.03 56.63 -79.97
CA GLU A 16 22.46 56.40 -80.26
C GLU A 16 23.32 56.21 -79.00
N THR A 17 23.00 56.92 -77.92
CA THR A 17 23.78 56.91 -76.67
C THR A 17 23.16 56.07 -75.57
N THR A 18 21.89 55.71 -75.72
CA THR A 18 21.13 54.93 -74.74
C THR A 18 20.72 53.61 -75.38
N ILE A 19 21.44 52.54 -75.05
CA ILE A 19 21.24 51.20 -75.61
C ILE A 19 20.59 50.31 -74.54
N PRO A 20 19.25 50.21 -74.49
CA PRO A 20 18.59 49.34 -73.53
C PRO A 20 18.96 47.86 -73.73
N VAL A 21 19.03 47.12 -72.61
CA VAL A 21 19.05 45.65 -72.63
C VAL A 21 17.61 45.17 -72.47
N VAL A 22 17.11 44.41 -73.45
CA VAL A 22 15.71 44.03 -73.55
C VAL A 22 15.52 42.52 -73.48
N GLU A 23 14.42 42.12 -72.85
CA GLU A 23 14.03 40.72 -72.68
C GLU A 23 13.53 40.07 -73.99
N GLY A 24 13.74 38.76 -74.10
CA GLY A 24 13.16 37.93 -75.15
C GLY A 24 13.81 38.07 -76.53
N LEU A 25 13.54 37.08 -77.38
CA LEU A 25 14.14 37.02 -78.74
C LEU A 25 13.28 37.69 -79.82
N ASN A 26 12.15 38.28 -79.42
CA ASN A 26 11.18 38.91 -80.31
C ASN A 26 10.79 40.32 -79.82
N PRO A 27 11.75 41.25 -79.67
CA PRO A 27 11.44 42.56 -79.12
C PRO A 27 10.54 43.36 -80.06
N VAL A 28 9.72 44.21 -79.47
CA VAL A 28 8.82 45.14 -80.17
C VAL A 28 9.43 46.53 -80.15
N ILE A 29 9.70 47.06 -81.34
CA ILE A 29 10.09 48.45 -81.54
C ILE A 29 8.81 49.27 -81.67
N VAL A 30 8.74 50.43 -81.02
CA VAL A 30 7.65 51.41 -81.11
C VAL A 30 8.26 52.79 -81.32
N TRP A 31 7.63 53.66 -82.12
CA TRP A 31 8.12 55.03 -82.34
C TRP A 31 7.03 56.11 -82.36
N GLU A 32 7.37 57.33 -81.97
CA GLU A 32 6.48 58.51 -82.03
C GLU A 32 7.14 59.74 -82.71
N TYR A 33 6.29 60.68 -83.15
CA TYR A 33 6.69 61.91 -83.87
C TYR A 33 6.47 63.18 -83.05
N VAL A 34 7.29 64.21 -83.28
CA VAL A 34 7.05 65.55 -82.73
C VAL A 34 5.81 66.17 -83.37
N GLN A 35 4.85 66.55 -82.53
CA GLN A 35 3.60 67.19 -82.93
C GLN A 35 3.85 68.68 -83.25
N ASP A 36 4.27 68.96 -84.49
CA ASP A 36 3.99 70.26 -85.11
C ASP A 36 3.73 70.05 -86.62
N VAL A 37 2.46 70.22 -87.00
CA VAL A 37 1.86 70.06 -88.34
C VAL A 37 1.65 68.61 -88.84
N ALA A 38 0.69 67.90 -88.22
CA ALA A 38 0.00 66.79 -88.90
C ALA A 38 -0.93 67.34 -89.98
N ALA A 39 -0.40 67.52 -91.19
CA ALA A 39 -1.23 67.51 -92.40
C ALA A 39 -1.08 66.18 -93.17
N ASN A 40 0.05 65.48 -93.02
CA ASN A 40 0.33 64.25 -93.75
C ASN A 40 0.65 63.13 -92.75
N SER A 41 -0.16 62.06 -92.74
CA SER A 41 0.09 60.86 -91.93
C SER A 41 1.25 60.07 -92.54
N GLN A 42 2.10 59.43 -91.73
CA GLN A 42 3.14 58.49 -92.21
C GLN A 42 2.48 57.50 -93.17
N MET A 43 2.89 57.43 -94.44
CA MET A 43 2.38 56.40 -95.35
C MET A 43 3.30 55.19 -95.40
N ILE A 44 4.61 55.45 -95.39
CA ILE A 44 5.65 54.43 -95.53
C ILE A 44 6.67 54.61 -94.39
N TYR A 45 7.13 53.50 -93.81
CA TYR A 45 8.33 53.50 -92.98
C TYR A 45 9.39 52.60 -93.59
N THR A 46 10.66 52.95 -93.40
CA THR A 46 11.80 52.09 -93.71
C THR A 46 12.60 51.85 -92.45
N LEU A 47 12.66 50.58 -92.04
CA LEU A 47 13.38 50.11 -90.85
C LEU A 47 14.52 49.20 -91.26
N TRP A 48 15.74 49.62 -90.94
CA TRP A 48 16.95 48.84 -91.20
C TRP A 48 17.64 48.49 -89.90
N ILE A 49 17.99 47.22 -89.73
CA ILE A 49 18.66 46.71 -88.53
C ILE A 49 19.85 45.85 -88.95
N GLY A 50 20.98 46.07 -88.29
CA GLY A 50 22.21 45.33 -88.49
C GLY A 50 22.92 44.99 -87.18
N THR A 51 23.91 44.11 -87.26
CA THR A 51 24.77 43.74 -86.11
C THR A 51 26.03 44.61 -85.99
N SER A 52 26.15 45.68 -86.79
CA SER A 52 27.31 46.57 -86.84
C SER A 52 26.86 48.02 -87.02
N SER A 53 27.57 48.98 -86.43
CA SER A 53 27.32 50.42 -86.60
C SER A 53 28.00 51.01 -87.85
N THR A 54 28.46 50.17 -88.78
CA THR A 54 29.16 50.63 -89.99
C THR A 54 28.20 51.39 -90.92
N HIS A 55 28.56 52.62 -91.29
CA HIS A 55 27.72 53.57 -92.07
C HIS A 55 26.34 53.87 -91.45
N TRP A 56 26.20 53.70 -90.14
CA TRP A 56 24.97 53.97 -89.40
C TRP A 56 24.55 55.44 -89.53
N GLY A 57 23.28 55.68 -89.82
CA GLY A 57 22.71 57.00 -90.11
C GLY A 57 22.71 57.38 -91.60
N THR A 58 23.13 56.48 -92.49
CA THR A 58 23.22 56.73 -93.94
C THR A 58 22.49 55.65 -94.75
N ASP A 59 22.24 55.92 -96.04
CA ASP A 59 21.67 54.94 -96.97
C ASP A 59 22.66 53.80 -97.36
N LEU A 60 23.86 53.76 -96.77
CA LEU A 60 24.86 52.69 -96.93
C LEU A 60 24.98 51.78 -95.70
N PHE A 61 24.07 51.91 -94.73
CA PHE A 61 24.06 51.12 -93.51
C PHE A 61 23.94 49.61 -93.79
N ASP A 62 24.74 48.81 -93.07
CA ASP A 62 24.78 47.36 -93.23
C ASP A 62 23.60 46.69 -92.51
N SER A 63 22.44 46.66 -93.17
CA SER A 63 21.16 46.16 -92.65
C SER A 63 21.00 44.64 -92.78
N ASN A 64 21.98 43.89 -92.29
CA ASN A 64 22.07 42.43 -92.46
C ASN A 64 21.03 41.61 -91.65
N VAL A 65 20.24 42.24 -90.79
CA VAL A 65 19.25 41.56 -89.92
C VAL A 65 17.83 41.82 -90.42
N VAL A 66 17.45 43.09 -90.58
CA VAL A 66 16.15 43.50 -91.12
C VAL A 66 16.36 44.61 -92.14
N THR A 67 15.69 44.47 -93.28
CA THR A 67 15.56 45.53 -94.30
C THR A 67 14.10 45.56 -94.72
N GLU A 68 13.28 46.31 -93.98
CA GLU A 68 11.83 46.33 -94.19
C GLU A 68 11.36 47.72 -94.63
N THR A 69 10.46 47.74 -95.62
CA THR A 69 9.71 48.94 -96.02
C THR A 69 8.22 48.60 -96.02
N GLY A 70 7.47 49.18 -95.08
CA GLY A 70 6.05 48.89 -94.88
C GLY A 70 5.15 50.07 -95.23
N ASN A 71 4.01 49.80 -95.88
CA ASN A 71 2.97 50.80 -96.16
C ASN A 71 1.88 50.74 -95.08
N SER A 72 1.93 51.62 -94.09
CA SER A 72 0.88 51.68 -93.06
C SER A 72 0.70 53.06 -92.46
N ALA A 73 -0.48 53.64 -92.68
CA ALA A 73 -0.91 54.95 -92.17
C ALA A 73 -0.91 55.08 -90.63
N ASN A 74 -0.97 53.95 -89.90
CA ASN A 74 -1.24 53.92 -88.46
C ASN A 74 -0.47 52.84 -87.68
N SER A 75 0.56 52.21 -88.25
CA SER A 75 1.41 51.26 -87.50
C SER A 75 2.71 51.95 -87.13
N TYR A 76 2.90 52.11 -85.82
CA TYR A 76 4.06 52.72 -85.19
C TYR A 76 4.87 51.68 -84.41
N SER A 77 4.78 50.41 -84.82
CA SER A 77 5.48 49.32 -84.16
C SER A 77 5.95 48.24 -85.12
N TYR A 78 7.03 47.56 -84.75
CA TYR A 78 7.58 46.43 -85.49
C TYR A 78 8.08 45.35 -84.51
N THR A 79 7.62 44.11 -84.68
CA THR A 79 8.09 42.96 -83.89
C THR A 79 9.20 42.24 -84.62
N LEU A 80 10.35 42.12 -83.96
CA LEU A 80 11.48 41.36 -84.47
C LEU A 80 11.33 39.89 -84.14
N HIS A 81 12.04 39.04 -84.89
CA HIS A 81 12.04 37.61 -84.67
C HIS A 81 13.43 37.00 -84.76
N ASN A 82 13.66 35.93 -83.99
CA ASN A 82 14.85 35.06 -84.07
C ASN A 82 16.20 35.78 -83.83
N LEU A 83 16.23 36.73 -82.89
CA LEU A 83 17.48 37.40 -82.51
C LEU A 83 18.35 36.52 -81.61
N SER A 84 19.62 36.90 -81.47
CA SER A 84 20.61 36.21 -80.65
C SER A 84 20.89 36.99 -79.37
N ARG A 85 20.90 36.28 -78.23
CA ARG A 85 21.21 36.86 -76.91
C ARG A 85 22.63 37.44 -76.87
N GLY A 86 22.81 38.51 -76.10
CA GLY A 86 24.08 39.20 -75.92
C GLY A 86 24.59 39.97 -77.14
N THR A 87 23.80 40.05 -78.20
CA THR A 87 24.13 40.79 -79.43
C THR A 87 23.49 42.17 -79.35
N THR A 88 24.29 43.21 -79.58
CA THR A 88 23.79 44.58 -79.78
C THR A 88 23.39 44.75 -81.24
N TYR A 89 22.15 45.12 -81.45
CA TYR A 89 21.59 45.44 -82.75
C TYR A 89 21.54 46.95 -82.94
N TYR A 90 22.11 47.43 -84.03
CA TYR A 90 22.06 48.82 -84.45
C TYR A 90 20.94 48.97 -85.47
N ALA A 91 20.09 49.98 -85.29
CA ALA A 91 18.91 50.17 -86.11
C ALA A 91 18.78 51.64 -86.54
N GLN A 92 18.20 51.84 -87.71
CA GLN A 92 17.83 53.16 -88.20
C GLN A 92 16.44 53.12 -88.84
N LEU A 93 15.66 54.17 -88.58
CA LEU A 93 14.29 54.31 -89.01
C LEU A 93 14.11 55.66 -89.70
N LYS A 94 13.45 55.66 -90.86
CA LYS A 94 12.94 56.88 -91.50
C LYS A 94 11.52 56.65 -91.99
N ALA A 95 10.75 57.72 -92.10
CA ALA A 95 9.37 57.68 -92.54
C ALA A 95 9.11 58.63 -93.70
N GLU A 96 8.16 58.29 -94.54
CA GLU A 96 7.78 59.03 -95.75
C GLU A 96 6.28 59.30 -95.75
N ASP A 97 5.89 60.51 -96.16
CA ASP A 97 4.50 60.96 -96.21
C ASP A 97 3.79 60.64 -97.55
N GLU A 98 2.55 61.10 -97.74
CA GLU A 98 1.77 60.81 -98.96
C GLU A 98 2.38 61.47 -100.23
N GLU A 99 3.17 62.53 -100.06
CA GLU A 99 3.84 63.27 -101.14
C GLU A 99 5.23 62.74 -101.49
N GLY A 100 5.75 61.77 -100.73
CA GLY A 100 7.06 61.15 -100.97
C GLY A 100 8.22 61.86 -100.26
N GLU A 101 7.95 62.73 -99.29
CA GLU A 101 8.97 63.43 -98.51
C GLU A 101 9.38 62.59 -97.29
N ALA A 102 10.65 62.20 -97.21
CA ALA A 102 11.17 61.35 -96.15
C ALA A 102 11.85 62.12 -95.01
N THR A 103 11.72 61.63 -93.77
CA THR A 103 12.51 62.12 -92.63
C THR A 103 13.99 61.78 -92.78
N ILE A 104 14.85 62.45 -92.01
CA ILE A 104 16.22 61.95 -91.78
C ILE A 104 16.18 60.60 -91.04
N TRP A 105 17.28 59.85 -91.09
CA TRP A 105 17.43 58.61 -90.33
C TRP A 105 17.51 58.90 -88.83
N SER A 106 16.58 58.34 -88.06
CA SER A 106 16.68 58.27 -86.60
C SER A 106 17.36 56.96 -86.20
N GLN A 107 18.44 57.07 -85.43
CA GLN A 107 19.32 55.96 -85.07
C GLN A 107 19.05 55.51 -83.62
N PHE A 108 18.96 54.19 -83.41
CA PHE A 108 18.74 53.60 -82.10
C PHE A 108 19.35 52.20 -82.04
N ALA A 109 19.73 51.73 -80.84
CA ALA A 109 20.31 50.41 -80.68
C ALA A 109 19.78 49.74 -79.41
N PHE A 110 19.76 48.41 -79.41
CA PHE A 110 19.34 47.63 -78.25
C PHE A 110 20.15 46.34 -78.18
N THR A 111 20.30 45.80 -76.97
CA THR A 111 20.98 44.53 -76.73
C THR A 111 19.96 43.51 -76.25
N ILE A 112 20.00 42.29 -76.77
CA ILE A 112 19.17 41.21 -76.23
C ILE A 112 19.83 40.64 -74.99
N ASN A 113 19.08 40.54 -73.88
CA ASN A 113 19.60 40.06 -72.60
C ASN A 113 20.22 38.66 -72.68
N ARG A 114 21.40 38.45 -72.08
CA ARG A 114 21.94 37.12 -71.79
C ARG A 114 21.28 36.60 -70.51
N LEU A 115 20.93 35.32 -70.51
CA LEU A 115 20.30 34.73 -69.33
C LEU A 115 21.34 34.57 -68.20
N PRO A 116 20.97 34.83 -66.95
CA PRO A 116 21.86 34.59 -65.81
C PRO A 116 22.04 33.09 -65.58
N PHE A 117 23.09 32.70 -64.86
CA PHE A 117 23.39 31.32 -64.51
C PHE A 117 24.02 31.18 -63.13
N ILE A 118 23.97 29.98 -62.57
CA ILE A 118 24.52 29.65 -61.25
C ILE A 118 25.69 28.68 -61.40
N THR A 119 26.69 28.83 -60.54
CA THR A 119 27.77 27.86 -60.33
C THR A 119 27.98 27.57 -58.84
N GLY A 120 28.58 26.42 -58.51
CA GLY A 120 28.97 26.10 -57.14
C GLY A 120 27.82 25.85 -56.17
N GLN A 121 26.64 25.46 -56.65
CA GLN A 121 25.48 25.19 -55.82
C GLN A 121 25.70 23.95 -54.93
N VAL A 122 25.59 24.11 -53.61
CA VAL A 122 25.80 23.05 -52.62
C VAL A 122 24.96 23.32 -51.37
N LEU A 123 24.62 22.25 -50.65
CA LEU A 123 24.03 22.33 -49.31
C LEU A 123 25.14 22.18 -48.26
N SER A 124 25.13 23.06 -47.26
CA SER A 124 26.11 23.09 -46.18
C SER A 124 25.42 22.97 -44.82
N PRO A 125 25.92 22.13 -43.89
CA PRO A 125 27.06 21.22 -44.06
C PRO A 125 26.77 20.05 -45.01
N ALA A 126 27.81 19.40 -45.56
CA ALA A 126 27.66 18.29 -46.50
C ALA A 126 27.12 17.00 -45.84
N ASP A 127 27.38 16.85 -44.54
CA ASP A 127 26.89 15.76 -43.69
C ASP A 127 26.12 16.37 -42.50
N PRO A 128 24.91 16.94 -42.73
CA PRO A 128 24.14 17.60 -41.68
C PRO A 128 23.59 16.59 -40.68
N SER A 129 23.66 16.94 -39.40
CA SER A 129 22.93 16.27 -38.33
C SER A 129 21.57 16.93 -38.09
N SER A 130 20.71 16.29 -37.30
CA SER A 130 19.44 16.86 -36.82
C SER A 130 19.57 18.11 -35.96
N ALA A 131 20.80 18.50 -35.58
CA ALA A 131 21.07 19.75 -34.87
C ALA A 131 21.57 20.88 -35.80
N ASP A 132 21.77 20.60 -37.08
CA ASP A 132 22.31 21.57 -38.03
C ASP A 132 21.21 22.23 -38.85
N ASN A 133 21.31 23.53 -39.06
CA ASN A 133 20.61 24.18 -40.16
C ASN A 133 21.30 23.81 -41.48
N ILE A 134 20.54 23.77 -42.58
CA ILE A 134 21.06 23.52 -43.93
C ILE A 134 21.02 24.80 -44.73
N ASP A 135 22.19 25.31 -45.08
CA ASP A 135 22.34 26.49 -45.92
C ASP A 135 22.54 26.10 -47.38
N LEU A 136 21.73 26.67 -48.26
CA LEU A 136 21.90 26.65 -49.70
C LEU A 136 22.90 27.73 -50.11
N VAL A 137 24.08 27.30 -50.57
CA VAL A 137 25.15 28.18 -51.01
C VAL A 137 25.33 28.04 -52.51
N TYR A 138 25.36 29.17 -53.23
CA TYR A 138 25.59 29.20 -54.68
C TYR A 138 26.23 30.52 -55.12
N VAL A 139 26.76 30.56 -56.35
CA VAL A 139 27.33 31.77 -56.97
C VAL A 139 26.51 32.16 -58.20
N TYR A 140 25.84 33.31 -58.11
CA TYR A 140 25.15 33.94 -59.24
C TYR A 140 26.14 34.59 -60.22
N ASN A 141 25.90 34.42 -61.52
CA ASN A 141 26.70 35.02 -62.58
C ASN A 141 25.80 35.55 -63.68
N ASP A 142 26.09 36.77 -64.14
CA ASP A 142 25.48 37.35 -65.32
C ASP A 142 26.55 37.99 -66.23
N SER A 143 26.42 37.80 -67.54
CA SER A 143 27.42 38.27 -68.52
C SER A 143 27.18 39.71 -68.98
N ASP A 144 25.99 40.25 -68.71
CA ASP A 144 25.62 41.63 -69.00
C ASP A 144 25.78 42.53 -67.74
N ASN A 145 26.26 41.94 -66.65
CA ASN A 145 26.57 42.57 -65.37
C ASN A 145 25.34 43.16 -64.65
N HIS A 146 24.21 42.47 -64.76
CA HIS A 146 23.02 42.73 -63.94
C HIS A 146 23.14 42.06 -62.57
N ASP A 147 22.68 42.75 -61.53
CA ASP A 147 22.59 42.21 -60.17
C ASP A 147 21.51 41.12 -60.08
N GLU A 148 21.70 40.16 -59.17
CA GLU A 148 20.70 39.13 -58.89
C GLU A 148 19.40 39.76 -58.37
N SER A 149 18.29 39.48 -59.05
CA SER A 149 16.97 40.00 -58.69
C SER A 149 15.86 39.03 -59.09
N GLY A 150 15.12 38.52 -58.11
CA GLY A 150 13.97 37.65 -58.34
C GLY A 150 14.28 36.15 -58.48
N THR A 151 15.52 35.71 -58.17
CA THR A 151 15.90 34.29 -58.12
C THR A 151 14.92 33.49 -57.24
N LYS A 152 14.62 32.26 -57.66
CA LYS A 152 13.69 31.36 -56.98
C LYS A 152 14.39 30.11 -56.46
N THR A 153 14.11 29.70 -55.23
CA THR A 153 14.61 28.45 -54.64
C THR A 153 13.45 27.50 -54.35
N ARG A 154 13.62 26.20 -54.59
CA ARG A 154 12.61 25.16 -54.36
C ARG A 154 13.23 23.98 -53.62
N TRP A 155 12.66 23.61 -52.49
CA TRP A 155 13.16 22.51 -51.65
C TRP A 155 12.38 21.22 -51.89
N TYR A 156 13.09 20.10 -51.79
CA TYR A 156 12.54 18.76 -51.96
C TYR A 156 12.96 17.87 -50.79
N ARG A 157 11.98 17.21 -50.15
CA ARG A 157 12.18 16.18 -49.13
C ARG A 157 11.81 14.82 -49.71
N ASP A 158 12.74 13.87 -49.66
CA ASP A 158 12.59 12.50 -50.16
C ASP A 158 12.07 12.45 -51.61
N GLY A 159 12.51 13.42 -52.42
CA GLY A 159 12.12 13.57 -53.83
C GLY A 159 10.79 14.31 -54.07
N LEU A 160 10.07 14.72 -53.03
CA LEU A 160 8.81 15.47 -53.14
C LEU A 160 9.00 16.96 -52.81
N PRO A 161 8.36 17.88 -53.56
CA PRO A 161 8.50 19.32 -53.33
C PRO A 161 7.84 19.76 -52.02
N VAL A 162 8.50 20.65 -51.27
CA VAL A 162 8.01 21.22 -50.01
C VAL A 162 7.86 22.73 -50.12
N VAL A 163 6.68 23.17 -50.56
CA VAL A 163 6.38 24.57 -50.90
C VAL A 163 6.50 25.56 -49.72
N ALA A 164 6.45 25.06 -48.49
CA ALA A 164 6.57 25.89 -47.28
C ALA A 164 7.94 26.57 -47.15
N TYR A 165 8.97 26.04 -47.82
CA TYR A 165 10.34 26.55 -47.76
C TYR A 165 10.78 27.22 -49.06
N ASP A 166 9.85 27.45 -50.00
CA ASP A 166 10.13 28.13 -51.26
C ASP A 166 10.73 29.54 -51.01
N ASP A 167 11.71 29.90 -51.83
CA ASP A 167 12.42 31.17 -51.80
C ASP A 167 13.27 31.41 -50.52
N LEU A 168 13.46 30.39 -49.67
CA LEU A 168 14.42 30.40 -48.55
C LEU A 168 15.79 29.85 -48.97
N CYS A 169 16.85 30.42 -48.40
CA CYS A 169 18.24 29.94 -48.55
C CYS A 169 18.75 29.14 -47.34
N THR A 170 18.01 29.13 -46.23
CA THR A 170 18.35 28.35 -45.04
C THR A 170 17.14 27.53 -44.64
N LEU A 171 17.34 26.21 -44.55
CA LEU A 171 16.39 25.29 -43.93
C LEU A 171 16.80 25.14 -42.47
N SER A 172 15.91 25.47 -41.54
CA SER A 172 16.20 25.33 -40.11
C SER A 172 16.27 23.84 -39.72
N MET A 173 17.10 23.51 -38.72
CA MET A 173 17.10 22.20 -38.06
C MET A 173 15.69 21.74 -37.66
N ASN A 174 14.82 22.69 -37.27
CA ASN A 174 13.43 22.44 -36.87
C ASN A 174 12.49 22.04 -38.04
N ALA A 175 12.99 22.08 -39.27
CA ALA A 175 12.25 21.66 -40.46
C ALA A 175 12.64 20.25 -40.92
N THR A 176 13.58 19.61 -40.23
CA THR A 176 14.24 18.37 -40.68
C THR A 176 14.17 17.27 -39.63
N ASN A 177 14.11 16.02 -40.07
CA ASN A 177 14.19 14.85 -39.20
C ASN A 177 15.31 13.90 -39.62
N PRO A 178 15.93 13.16 -38.67
CA PRO A 178 16.91 12.12 -38.99
C PRO A 178 16.40 11.12 -40.03
N GLY A 179 17.25 10.80 -41.01
CA GLY A 179 16.94 9.88 -42.11
C GLY A 179 16.27 10.54 -43.33
N GLU A 180 15.75 11.77 -43.22
CA GLU A 180 15.21 12.49 -44.38
C GLU A 180 16.32 12.86 -45.37
N SER A 181 15.99 12.86 -46.67
CA SER A 181 16.87 13.28 -47.75
C SER A 181 16.40 14.62 -48.34
N TRP A 182 17.27 15.63 -48.31
CA TRP A 182 16.95 17.00 -48.75
C TRP A 182 17.82 17.46 -49.92
N LEU A 183 17.19 18.10 -50.92
CA LEU A 183 17.89 18.80 -52.01
C LEU A 183 17.18 20.12 -52.35
N ALA A 184 17.90 21.04 -53.01
CA ALA A 184 17.35 22.31 -53.46
C ALA A 184 17.55 22.53 -54.97
N LYS A 185 16.58 23.20 -55.60
CA LYS A 185 16.67 23.71 -56.96
C LYS A 185 16.67 25.23 -56.96
N VAL A 186 17.48 25.83 -57.81
CA VAL A 186 17.61 27.29 -57.93
C VAL A 186 17.39 27.74 -59.36
N ILE A 187 16.58 28.77 -59.54
CA ILE A 187 16.26 29.39 -60.83
C ILE A 187 16.79 30.84 -60.77
N PRO A 188 17.97 31.14 -61.36
CA PRO A 188 18.55 32.48 -61.27
C PRO A 188 17.73 33.48 -62.08
N SER A 189 17.72 34.73 -61.63
CA SER A 189 17.07 35.84 -62.33
C SER A 189 17.86 37.13 -62.12
N ASP A 190 17.95 37.92 -63.18
CA ASP A 190 18.57 39.26 -63.23
C ASP A 190 17.53 40.38 -63.11
N GLY A 191 16.25 40.02 -62.93
CA GLY A 191 15.12 40.94 -62.88
C GLY A 191 14.49 41.23 -64.25
N LEU A 192 15.10 40.76 -65.34
CA LEU A 192 14.55 40.78 -66.70
C LEU A 192 14.07 39.39 -67.09
N GLU A 193 14.92 38.37 -67.01
CA GLU A 193 14.60 37.00 -67.42
C GLU A 193 15.18 35.92 -66.47
N PHE A 194 14.52 34.77 -66.44
CA PHE A 194 14.99 33.60 -65.71
C PHE A 194 16.01 32.80 -66.51
N GLY A 195 17.08 32.38 -65.84
CA GLY A 195 18.06 31.44 -66.35
C GLY A 195 17.66 29.97 -66.23
N ALA A 196 18.62 29.09 -66.53
CA ALA A 196 18.42 27.65 -66.42
C ALA A 196 18.35 27.19 -64.96
N ILE A 197 17.43 26.27 -64.66
CA ILE A 197 17.30 25.67 -63.32
C ILE A 197 18.54 24.80 -63.04
N VAL A 198 19.13 24.96 -61.85
CA VAL A 198 20.19 24.09 -61.33
C VAL A 198 19.71 23.34 -60.09
N GLU A 199 20.28 22.16 -59.83
CA GLU A 199 19.96 21.30 -58.68
C GLU A 199 21.24 21.03 -57.86
N THR A 200 21.10 20.96 -56.54
CA THR A 200 22.17 20.52 -55.62
C THR A 200 22.20 19.00 -55.51
N SER A 201 23.31 18.43 -55.04
CA SER A 201 23.29 17.07 -54.48
C SER A 201 22.35 17.02 -53.28
N ALA A 202 21.74 15.86 -53.04
CA ALA A 202 20.96 15.62 -51.82
C ALA A 202 21.86 15.35 -50.62
N VAL A 203 21.44 15.83 -49.44
CA VAL A 203 22.05 15.52 -48.14
C VAL A 203 21.07 14.70 -47.32
N THR A 204 21.58 13.73 -46.55
CA THR A 204 20.77 12.93 -45.63
C THR A 204 21.02 13.40 -44.20
N ILE A 205 19.94 13.68 -43.47
CA ILE A 205 20.04 14.14 -42.08
C ILE A 205 20.49 12.99 -41.20
N GLN A 206 21.65 13.13 -40.56
CA GLN A 206 22.16 12.15 -39.62
C GLN A 206 21.52 12.38 -38.25
N SER A 207 21.26 11.29 -37.52
CA SER A 207 20.97 11.41 -36.10
C SER A 207 22.19 11.97 -35.37
N ILE A 208 21.97 12.91 -34.47
CA ILE A 208 23.02 13.30 -33.52
C ILE A 208 23.17 12.22 -32.43
N ASP A 209 24.40 11.97 -31.98
CA ASP A 209 24.68 11.14 -30.80
C ASP A 209 24.50 11.98 -29.52
N ILE A 210 23.34 12.62 -29.37
CA ILE A 210 22.90 13.16 -28.08
C ILE A 210 22.20 12.02 -27.33
N GLY A 211 22.93 11.47 -26.36
CA GLY A 211 22.38 11.19 -25.05
C GLY A 211 21.20 10.22 -24.96
N ILE A 212 21.20 9.09 -25.66
CA ILE A 212 20.51 7.89 -25.16
C ILE A 212 21.53 6.74 -25.21
N SER A 213 22.12 6.35 -24.07
CA SER A 213 23.17 5.31 -24.06
C SER A 213 22.62 3.90 -23.87
N SER A 214 21.44 3.77 -23.25
CA SER A 214 20.74 2.50 -23.09
C SER A 214 19.23 2.69 -23.17
N VAL A 215 18.53 1.66 -23.67
CA VAL A 215 17.07 1.50 -23.60
C VAL A 215 16.78 0.02 -23.36
N ILE A 216 16.15 -0.30 -22.23
CA ILE A 216 15.92 -1.68 -21.77
C ILE A 216 14.46 -1.83 -21.39
N VAL A 217 13.83 -2.93 -21.82
CA VAL A 217 12.51 -3.35 -21.37
C VAL A 217 12.66 -4.34 -20.23
N LEU A 218 11.94 -4.13 -19.13
CA LEU A 218 11.94 -4.97 -17.94
C LEU A 218 10.53 -5.50 -17.65
N PRO A 219 10.41 -6.71 -17.04
CA PRO A 219 11.51 -7.64 -16.73
C PRO A 219 12.09 -8.30 -17.99
N LEU A 220 13.35 -8.76 -17.93
CA LEU A 220 14.04 -9.34 -19.11
C LEU A 220 13.48 -10.71 -19.52
N ASP A 221 12.75 -11.35 -18.62
CA ASP A 221 12.08 -12.64 -18.76
C ASP A 221 10.54 -12.48 -18.67
N ALA A 222 10.02 -11.35 -19.17
CA ALA A 222 8.61 -11.03 -19.07
C ALA A 222 7.70 -12.11 -19.67
N ASN A 223 6.59 -12.37 -18.97
CA ASN A 223 5.48 -13.21 -19.39
C ASN A 223 4.19 -12.38 -19.54
N ILE A 224 3.11 -13.03 -19.95
CA ILE A 224 1.83 -12.36 -20.26
C ILE A 224 1.19 -11.61 -19.06
N ASP A 225 1.60 -11.89 -17.83
CA ASP A 225 1.06 -11.23 -16.63
C ASP A 225 1.85 -9.99 -16.21
N ASP A 226 3.05 -9.79 -16.77
CA ASP A 226 3.96 -8.75 -16.33
C ASP A 226 3.56 -7.37 -16.86
N ILE A 227 3.74 -6.37 -16.00
CA ILE A 227 3.73 -4.96 -16.40
C ILE A 227 5.12 -4.64 -16.93
N LEU A 228 5.19 -4.15 -18.16
CA LEU A 228 6.45 -3.81 -18.80
C LEU A 228 6.88 -2.40 -18.39
N LYS A 229 8.16 -2.25 -18.09
CA LYS A 229 8.81 -0.97 -17.78
C LYS A 229 9.92 -0.71 -18.78
N VAL A 230 10.04 0.53 -19.25
CA VAL A 230 11.24 0.98 -19.96
C VAL A 230 12.18 1.71 -19.01
N GLU A 231 13.46 1.35 -19.05
CA GLU A 231 14.55 2.12 -18.47
C GLU A 231 15.46 2.63 -19.58
N TYR A 232 15.85 3.89 -19.51
CA TYR A 232 16.78 4.50 -20.45
C TYR A 232 17.70 5.50 -19.76
N VAL A 233 18.91 5.65 -20.30
CA VAL A 233 19.92 6.59 -19.77
C VAL A 233 20.15 7.68 -20.78
N LEU A 234 20.00 8.93 -20.33
CA LEU A 234 20.40 10.09 -21.11
C LEU A 234 21.83 10.52 -20.71
N GLU A 235 22.69 10.77 -21.69
CA GLU A 235 24.05 11.28 -21.46
C GLU A 235 24.12 12.75 -21.87
N ASP A 236 24.25 13.63 -20.87
CA ASP A 236 24.57 15.04 -21.07
C ASP A 236 26.08 15.18 -21.33
N ASN A 237 26.47 16.10 -22.21
CA ASN A 237 27.87 16.46 -22.42
C ASN A 237 28.10 17.94 -22.08
N GLU A 238 29.37 18.37 -21.93
CA GLU A 238 29.75 19.70 -21.41
C GLU A 238 29.19 20.91 -22.19
N TYR A 239 28.48 20.68 -23.30
CA TYR A 239 27.89 21.72 -24.15
C TYR A 239 26.37 21.62 -24.33
N LEU A 240 25.68 20.60 -23.79
CA LEU A 240 24.24 20.40 -23.96
C LEU A 240 23.57 19.86 -22.68
N VAL A 241 22.59 20.60 -22.18
CA VAL A 241 21.54 20.09 -21.28
C VAL A 241 20.32 19.87 -22.15
N PHE A 242 19.79 18.65 -22.23
CA PHE A 242 18.54 18.42 -22.93
C PHE A 242 17.39 19.09 -22.15
N LEU A 243 16.78 20.12 -22.75
CA LEU A 243 15.61 20.82 -22.23
C LEU A 243 14.31 20.48 -22.98
N GLY A 244 14.38 19.51 -23.89
CA GLY A 244 13.25 19.09 -24.72
C GLY A 244 12.33 18.06 -24.03
N THR A 245 11.46 17.45 -24.82
CA THR A 245 10.51 16.41 -24.36
C THR A 245 11.02 15.02 -24.74
N VAL A 246 10.95 14.07 -23.81
CA VAL A 246 11.16 12.64 -24.12
C VAL A 246 9.81 12.04 -24.50
N LEU A 247 9.72 11.47 -25.71
CA LEU A 247 8.59 10.69 -26.17
C LEU A 247 8.96 9.20 -26.13
N ILE A 248 8.11 8.41 -25.48
CA ILE A 248 8.24 6.95 -25.39
C ILE A 248 7.23 6.32 -26.36
N GLU A 249 7.68 5.37 -27.18
CA GLU A 249 6.84 4.64 -28.13
C GLU A 249 6.99 3.12 -27.96
N TRP A 250 6.01 2.47 -27.35
CA TRP A 250 5.92 1.02 -27.22
C TRP A 250 5.33 0.35 -28.46
N TYR A 251 5.94 -0.74 -28.89
CA TYR A 251 5.49 -1.54 -30.02
C TYR A 251 5.23 -2.99 -29.59
N LEU A 252 4.07 -3.52 -29.96
CA LEU A 252 3.69 -4.93 -29.82
C LEU A 252 3.54 -5.53 -31.21
N ASN A 253 4.33 -6.55 -31.53
CA ASN A 253 4.36 -7.21 -32.85
C ASN A 253 4.54 -6.22 -34.01
N GLY A 254 5.29 -5.13 -33.79
CA GLY A 254 5.53 -4.07 -34.77
C GLY A 254 4.42 -3.02 -34.87
N VAL A 255 3.37 -3.09 -34.03
CA VAL A 255 2.28 -2.11 -33.98
C VAL A 255 2.48 -1.17 -32.79
N LEU A 256 2.42 0.14 -33.02
CA LEU A 256 2.49 1.16 -31.97
C LEU A 256 1.27 1.04 -31.04
N LEU A 257 1.51 1.00 -29.73
CA LEU A 257 0.47 0.91 -28.71
C LEU A 257 -0.10 2.29 -28.33
N ASP A 258 -1.38 2.30 -27.97
CA ASP A 258 -2.05 3.44 -27.36
C ASP A 258 -1.42 3.75 -25.99
N ASN A 259 -1.38 5.03 -25.60
CA ASN A 259 -0.71 5.49 -24.37
C ASN A 259 0.77 5.09 -24.28
N SER A 260 1.44 4.94 -25.42
CA SER A 260 2.85 4.54 -25.48
C SER A 260 3.81 5.54 -24.82
N ASN A 261 3.41 6.79 -24.60
CA ASN A 261 4.22 7.79 -23.92
C ASN A 261 4.27 7.62 -22.39
N LEU A 262 4.45 6.39 -21.91
CA LEU A 262 4.49 6.02 -20.50
C LEU A 262 5.70 5.14 -20.22
N ILE A 263 6.30 5.32 -19.03
CA ILE A 263 7.41 4.49 -18.55
C ILE A 263 6.94 3.04 -18.30
N TYR A 264 5.67 2.85 -17.96
CA TYR A 264 5.06 1.55 -17.70
C TYR A 264 3.89 1.31 -18.66
N ILE A 265 3.75 0.08 -19.14
CA ILE A 265 2.61 -0.33 -19.95
C ILE A 265 2.18 -1.75 -19.59
N ARG A 266 0.89 -2.04 -19.74
CA ARG A 266 0.31 -3.38 -19.65
C ARG A 266 -0.48 -3.68 -20.92
N PRO A 267 0.18 -4.11 -22.01
CA PRO A 267 -0.51 -4.47 -23.24
C PRO A 267 -1.30 -5.77 -23.05
N GLU A 268 -2.34 -5.98 -23.85
CA GLU A 268 -2.89 -7.33 -24.00
C GLU A 268 -1.88 -8.17 -24.81
N MET A 269 -1.25 -9.14 -24.15
CA MET A 269 -0.18 -9.96 -24.73
C MET A 269 -0.56 -11.44 -24.74
N THR A 270 0.01 -12.16 -25.69
CA THR A 270 -0.07 -13.62 -25.82
C THR A 270 1.34 -14.21 -25.85
N VAL A 271 1.43 -15.50 -25.52
CA VAL A 271 2.71 -16.21 -25.48
C VAL A 271 3.36 -16.17 -26.87
N GLY A 272 4.60 -15.68 -26.93
CA GLY A 272 5.36 -15.53 -28.16
C GLY A 272 5.24 -14.16 -28.84
N ASP A 273 4.43 -13.25 -28.30
CA ASP A 273 4.41 -11.86 -28.76
C ASP A 273 5.77 -11.18 -28.57
N VAL A 274 6.08 -10.21 -29.44
CA VAL A 274 7.34 -9.48 -29.43
C VAL A 274 7.10 -8.02 -29.06
N VAL A 275 7.76 -7.55 -28.01
CA VAL A 275 7.67 -6.16 -27.53
C VAL A 275 9.02 -5.45 -27.66
N TYR A 276 8.99 -4.19 -28.06
CA TYR A 276 10.15 -3.29 -27.97
C TYR A 276 9.69 -1.84 -27.80
N VAL A 277 10.60 -0.96 -27.42
CA VAL A 277 10.31 0.46 -27.19
C VAL A 277 11.29 1.35 -27.94
N ILE A 278 10.81 2.46 -28.50
CA ILE A 278 11.60 3.51 -29.11
C ILE A 278 11.51 4.76 -28.24
N ILE A 279 12.66 5.28 -27.81
CA ILE A 279 12.76 6.57 -27.11
C ILE A 279 13.15 7.64 -28.12
N LYS A 280 12.41 8.75 -28.14
CA LYS A 280 12.64 9.91 -29.01
C LYS A 280 12.85 11.16 -28.16
N LEU A 281 13.92 11.92 -28.44
CA LEU A 281 14.15 13.25 -27.88
C LEU A 281 13.60 14.28 -28.86
N ILE A 282 12.69 15.13 -28.39
CA ILE A 282 11.99 16.13 -29.21
C ILE A 282 12.35 17.53 -28.72
N ASP A 283 12.73 18.42 -29.64
CA ASP A 283 12.84 19.85 -29.40
C ASP A 283 11.89 20.61 -30.34
N GLY A 284 10.93 21.34 -29.77
CA GLY A 284 9.82 21.93 -30.51
C GLY A 284 8.99 20.86 -31.26
N GLU A 285 9.00 20.90 -32.59
CA GLU A 285 8.30 19.95 -33.47
C GLU A 285 9.22 18.89 -34.10
N SER A 286 10.53 18.93 -33.82
CA SER A 286 11.52 18.07 -34.47
C SER A 286 12.08 17.00 -33.53
N ILE A 287 12.31 15.81 -34.08
CA ILE A 287 12.98 14.72 -33.36
C ILE A 287 14.48 14.92 -33.52
N ILE A 288 15.17 15.22 -32.41
CA ILE A 288 16.62 15.45 -32.43
C ILE A 288 17.41 14.15 -32.28
N ALA A 289 16.93 13.16 -31.53
CA ALA A 289 17.56 11.84 -31.38
C ALA A 289 16.53 10.74 -31.12
N GLN A 290 16.84 9.49 -31.49
CA GLN A 290 16.01 8.34 -31.14
C GLN A 290 16.81 7.05 -31.00
N ARG A 291 16.36 6.14 -30.13
CA ARG A 291 16.96 4.81 -29.93
C ARG A 291 15.90 3.75 -29.61
N GLN A 292 16.04 2.57 -30.21
CA GLN A 292 15.21 1.40 -29.94
C GLN A 292 15.87 0.47 -28.91
N SER A 293 15.07 -0.19 -28.07
CA SER A 293 15.51 -1.33 -27.25
C SER A 293 15.76 -2.60 -28.08
N ASP A 294 16.37 -3.60 -27.46
CA ASP A 294 16.28 -4.98 -27.92
C ASP A 294 14.81 -5.46 -27.88
N SER A 295 14.48 -6.42 -28.74
CA SER A 295 13.15 -7.04 -28.78
C SER A 295 13.04 -8.12 -27.71
N LEU A 296 11.96 -8.05 -26.92
CA LEU A 296 11.62 -8.99 -25.85
C LEU A 296 10.51 -9.93 -26.33
N VAL A 297 10.70 -11.24 -26.20
CA VAL A 297 9.68 -12.26 -26.53
C VAL A 297 8.94 -12.65 -25.25
N ILE A 298 7.62 -12.49 -25.24
CA ILE A 298 6.79 -12.74 -24.07
C ILE A 298 6.68 -14.25 -23.80
N ALA A 299 7.14 -14.66 -22.62
CA ALA A 299 7.14 -16.03 -22.17
C ALA A 299 5.76 -16.51 -21.71
N ASP A 300 5.63 -17.83 -21.57
CA ASP A 300 4.47 -18.45 -20.91
C ASP A 300 4.58 -18.32 -19.39
N VAL A 301 3.46 -18.40 -18.69
CA VAL A 301 3.39 -18.33 -17.22
C VAL A 301 3.47 -19.72 -16.64
N LEU A 302 3.97 -19.87 -15.42
CA LEU A 302 3.99 -21.14 -14.70
C LEU A 302 2.64 -21.39 -14.00
N TRP A 303 2.28 -22.66 -13.81
CA TRP A 303 1.15 -23.02 -12.96
C TRP A 303 1.38 -22.57 -11.53
N ARG A 304 0.36 -21.99 -10.91
CA ARG A 304 0.35 -21.62 -9.49
C ARG A 304 -0.64 -22.49 -8.76
N VAL A 305 -0.21 -23.06 -7.64
CA VAL A 305 -1.12 -23.62 -6.63
C VAL A 305 -1.63 -22.44 -5.81
N ASP A 306 -2.94 -22.41 -5.53
CA ASP A 306 -3.58 -21.36 -4.76
C ASP A 306 -4.58 -21.98 -3.77
N ARG A 307 -4.88 -21.28 -2.67
CA ARG A 307 -5.80 -21.69 -1.61
C ARG A 307 -5.56 -23.10 -1.10
N LEU A 308 -4.31 -23.44 -0.82
CA LEU A 308 -4.02 -24.65 -0.05
C LEU A 308 -4.75 -24.56 1.29
N ARG A 309 -5.54 -25.59 1.56
CA ARG A 309 -6.40 -25.74 2.74
C ARG A 309 -6.17 -27.09 3.36
N ILE A 310 -6.33 -27.12 4.67
CA ILE A 310 -6.25 -28.34 5.47
C ILE A 310 -7.61 -28.47 6.16
N ASN A 311 -8.31 -29.57 5.89
CA ASN A 311 -9.71 -29.78 6.28
C ASN A 311 -10.65 -28.61 5.90
N GLY A 312 -10.41 -27.99 4.73
CA GLY A 312 -11.21 -26.88 4.22
C GLY A 312 -10.89 -25.50 4.82
N LEU A 313 -9.91 -25.40 5.72
CA LEU A 313 -9.50 -24.15 6.38
C LEU A 313 -8.16 -23.66 5.86
N THR A 314 -8.02 -22.33 5.68
CA THR A 314 -6.83 -21.66 5.11
C THR A 314 -5.78 -21.28 6.16
N SER A 315 -6.14 -21.32 7.44
CA SER A 315 -5.21 -21.19 8.56
C SER A 315 -5.73 -22.06 9.69
N GLN A 316 -5.00 -23.13 10.00
CA GLN A 316 -5.38 -24.01 11.10
C GLN A 316 -4.20 -24.25 12.02
N ASN A 317 -4.29 -23.65 13.20
CA ASN A 317 -3.51 -24.05 14.35
C ASN A 317 -4.37 -25.09 15.07
N ASN A 318 -3.83 -26.27 15.40
CA ASN A 318 -4.52 -27.35 16.16
C ASN A 318 -5.46 -28.27 15.37
N LEU A 319 -4.92 -29.11 14.48
CA LEU A 319 -5.66 -30.22 13.87
C LEU A 319 -5.85 -31.39 14.85
N THR A 320 -7.08 -31.86 15.02
CA THR A 320 -7.38 -33.05 15.85
C THR A 320 -7.40 -34.37 15.07
N ASP A 321 -7.55 -34.30 13.74
CA ASP A 321 -7.59 -35.45 12.83
C ASP A 321 -6.18 -35.77 12.30
N LEU A 322 -5.69 -36.99 12.52
CA LEU A 322 -4.37 -37.47 12.07
C LEU A 322 -4.32 -37.84 10.57
N THR A 323 -5.44 -37.72 9.86
CA THR A 323 -5.57 -37.99 8.42
C THR A 323 -6.23 -36.82 7.67
N PRO A 324 -5.77 -35.58 7.86
CA PRO A 324 -6.47 -34.42 7.33
C PRO A 324 -6.48 -34.44 5.79
N MET A 325 -7.55 -33.89 5.23
CA MET A 325 -7.69 -33.69 3.79
C MET A 325 -7.02 -32.38 3.40
N LEU A 326 -6.13 -32.45 2.42
CA LEU A 326 -5.57 -31.28 1.74
C LEU A 326 -6.42 -30.99 0.50
N ASP A 327 -6.80 -29.74 0.29
CA ASP A 327 -7.42 -29.27 -0.93
C ASP A 327 -6.80 -27.95 -1.39
N TRP A 328 -6.78 -27.71 -2.69
CA TRP A 328 -6.20 -26.50 -3.28
C TRP A 328 -6.91 -26.16 -4.60
N ARG A 329 -6.43 -25.12 -5.25
CA ARG A 329 -6.75 -24.78 -6.64
C ARG A 329 -5.48 -24.62 -7.44
N VAL A 330 -5.59 -24.72 -8.75
CA VAL A 330 -4.50 -24.43 -9.69
C VAL A 330 -4.95 -23.39 -10.69
N PHE A 331 -4.05 -22.47 -11.00
CA PHE A 331 -4.31 -21.37 -11.90
C PHE A 331 -3.10 -21.12 -12.80
N LYS A 332 -3.38 -20.82 -14.06
CA LYS A 332 -2.41 -20.39 -15.07
C LYS A 332 -3.14 -19.44 -16.01
N THR A 333 -2.70 -18.20 -16.08
CA THR A 333 -3.37 -17.11 -16.83
C THR A 333 -3.43 -17.36 -18.32
N SER A 334 -2.44 -18.05 -18.88
CA SER A 334 -2.42 -18.47 -20.29
C SER A 334 -3.32 -19.67 -20.58
N ALA A 335 -3.88 -20.31 -19.56
CA ALA A 335 -4.61 -21.56 -19.69
C ALA A 335 -6.13 -21.35 -19.58
N SER A 336 -6.87 -22.20 -20.31
CA SER A 336 -8.33 -22.27 -20.18
C SER A 336 -8.72 -22.92 -18.85
N LEU A 337 -9.94 -22.66 -18.37
CA LEU A 337 -10.46 -23.25 -17.11
C LEU A 337 -10.44 -24.81 -17.08
N THR A 338 -10.47 -25.44 -18.26
CA THR A 338 -10.41 -26.89 -18.42
C THR A 338 -9.00 -27.46 -18.35
N ASP A 339 -7.99 -26.62 -18.52
CA ASP A 339 -6.60 -27.07 -18.52
C ASP A 339 -6.18 -27.46 -17.10
N LYS A 340 -5.23 -28.40 -17.03
CA LYS A 340 -4.70 -28.93 -15.79
C LYS A 340 -3.18 -29.07 -15.91
N PRO A 341 -2.44 -28.89 -14.80
CA PRO A 341 -1.03 -29.23 -14.76
C PRO A 341 -0.81 -30.71 -15.06
N THR A 342 0.36 -31.06 -15.57
CA THR A 342 0.69 -32.46 -15.88
C THR A 342 1.02 -33.27 -14.62
N TYR A 343 1.73 -32.66 -13.67
CA TYR A 343 2.26 -33.32 -12.48
C TYR A 343 1.80 -32.67 -11.19
N LEU A 344 1.71 -33.48 -10.14
CA LEU A 344 1.46 -33.11 -8.74
C LEU A 344 2.57 -33.71 -7.88
N ARG A 345 3.00 -32.97 -6.85
CA ARG A 345 3.80 -33.51 -5.75
C ARG A 345 3.36 -32.90 -4.42
N VAL A 346 3.08 -33.76 -3.45
CA VAL A 346 2.80 -33.38 -2.05
C VAL A 346 3.91 -33.92 -1.16
N THR A 347 4.49 -33.04 -0.36
CA THR A 347 5.55 -33.38 0.59
C THR A 347 5.19 -32.87 1.98
N ILE A 348 5.49 -33.63 3.03
CA ILE A 348 5.36 -33.20 4.43
C ILE A 348 6.72 -33.29 5.10
N THR A 349 7.06 -32.27 5.87
CA THR A 349 8.34 -32.12 6.58
C THR A 349 8.08 -31.60 8.00
N LYS A 350 9.08 -31.73 8.88
CA LYS A 350 9.10 -31.04 10.19
C LYS A 350 9.75 -29.65 10.12
N THR A 351 10.22 -29.23 8.94
CA THR A 351 10.90 -27.95 8.74
C THR A 351 10.21 -27.15 7.64
N GLN A 352 10.33 -25.82 7.65
CA GLN A 352 9.75 -24.98 6.60
C GLN A 352 10.39 -25.20 5.21
N SER A 353 11.49 -25.94 5.14
CA SER A 353 12.14 -26.34 3.89
C SER A 353 11.68 -27.74 3.46
N LEU A 354 11.96 -28.11 2.21
CA LEU A 354 11.76 -29.48 1.72
C LEU A 354 12.68 -30.53 2.40
N SER A 355 13.63 -30.10 3.25
CA SER A 355 14.50 -30.99 4.01
C SER A 355 13.77 -31.64 5.19
N GLY A 356 14.21 -32.84 5.59
CA GLY A 356 13.54 -33.61 6.65
C GLY A 356 12.17 -34.13 6.25
N THR A 357 12.02 -34.56 5.00
CA THR A 357 10.78 -35.13 4.47
C THR A 357 10.39 -36.40 5.22
N ILE A 358 9.18 -36.42 5.78
CA ILE A 358 8.56 -37.58 6.43
C ILE A 358 7.48 -38.25 5.56
N TYR A 359 6.98 -37.53 4.55
CA TYR A 359 6.03 -38.04 3.57
C TYR A 359 6.24 -37.40 2.20
N ASN A 360 6.19 -38.21 1.14
CA ASN A 360 6.32 -37.72 -0.23
C ASN A 360 5.52 -38.60 -1.20
N THR A 361 4.73 -37.97 -2.07
CA THR A 361 4.04 -38.70 -3.14
C THR A 361 4.95 -39.05 -4.33
N GLY A 362 6.11 -38.39 -4.45
CA GLY A 362 6.84 -38.28 -5.71
C GLY A 362 6.08 -37.41 -6.72
N PHE A 363 6.63 -37.25 -7.93
CA PHE A 363 5.90 -36.64 -9.05
C PHE A 363 4.92 -37.65 -9.62
N VAL A 364 3.64 -37.39 -9.43
CA VAL A 364 2.53 -38.23 -9.93
C VAL A 364 1.69 -37.42 -10.91
N SER A 365 0.89 -38.09 -11.74
CA SER A 365 -0.04 -37.40 -12.63
C SER A 365 -1.07 -36.60 -11.84
N TYR A 366 -1.35 -35.36 -12.28
CA TYR A 366 -2.37 -34.53 -11.68
C TYR A 366 -3.77 -35.05 -12.05
N LEU A 367 -4.55 -35.50 -11.06
CA LEU A 367 -5.90 -36.05 -11.28
C LEU A 367 -7.01 -35.22 -10.64
N LYS A 368 -6.71 -34.54 -9.53
CA LYS A 368 -7.67 -33.78 -8.73
C LYS A 368 -6.94 -32.81 -7.79
N ASP A 369 -7.67 -31.80 -7.34
CA ASP A 369 -7.15 -30.70 -6.54
C ASP A 369 -7.20 -31.02 -5.03
N SER A 370 -6.92 -32.28 -4.66
CA SER A 370 -6.98 -32.74 -3.27
C SER A 370 -6.12 -33.98 -3.01
N HIS A 371 -5.62 -34.09 -1.79
CA HIS A 371 -4.85 -35.25 -1.32
C HIS A 371 -5.09 -35.50 0.16
N SER A 372 -5.24 -36.77 0.56
CA SER A 372 -5.42 -37.13 1.97
C SER A 372 -4.08 -37.63 2.53
N ILE A 373 -3.69 -37.08 3.69
CA ILE A 373 -2.49 -37.54 4.39
C ILE A 373 -2.77 -38.94 4.95
N SER A 374 -1.85 -39.87 4.71
CA SER A 374 -2.00 -41.26 5.14
C SER A 374 -1.88 -41.41 6.67
N SER A 375 -2.61 -42.35 7.24
CA SER A 375 -2.54 -42.65 8.67
C SER A 375 -1.12 -43.04 9.09
N GLY A 376 -0.66 -42.55 10.24
CA GLY A 376 0.67 -42.86 10.80
C GLY A 376 1.80 -41.96 10.29
N VAL A 377 1.49 -40.95 9.47
CA VAL A 377 2.45 -39.90 9.07
C VAL A 377 2.54 -38.79 10.13
N LEU A 378 1.42 -38.47 10.78
CA LEU A 378 1.31 -37.38 11.74
C LEU A 378 1.14 -37.92 13.17
N SER A 379 1.61 -37.16 14.14
CA SER A 379 1.51 -37.42 15.59
C SER A 379 0.97 -36.18 16.31
N ARG A 380 0.23 -36.36 17.41
CA ARG A 380 -0.29 -35.24 18.23
C ARG A 380 0.84 -34.47 18.92
N GLY A 381 0.62 -33.17 19.15
CA GLY A 381 1.59 -32.28 19.81
C GLY A 381 2.72 -31.80 18.90
N GLU A 382 2.73 -32.21 17.63
CA GLU A 382 3.82 -31.97 16.69
C GLU A 382 3.44 -30.97 15.60
N LYS A 383 4.44 -30.25 15.10
CA LYS A 383 4.33 -29.25 14.03
C LYS A 383 4.88 -29.79 12.71
N TYR A 384 4.16 -29.50 11.63
CA TYR A 384 4.48 -29.97 10.29
C TYR A 384 4.30 -28.86 9.26
N PHE A 385 4.97 -29.02 8.13
CA PHE A 385 4.79 -28.20 6.94
C PHE A 385 4.36 -29.09 5.79
N VAL A 386 3.31 -28.69 5.08
CA VAL A 386 2.89 -29.30 3.83
C VAL A 386 3.37 -28.43 2.67
N HIS A 387 3.98 -29.07 1.68
CA HIS A 387 4.44 -28.46 0.44
C HIS A 387 3.71 -29.08 -0.74
N VAL A 388 3.01 -28.26 -1.52
CA VAL A 388 2.26 -28.71 -2.71
C VAL A 388 2.81 -28.02 -3.95
N PHE A 389 3.19 -28.82 -4.93
CA PHE A 389 3.57 -28.37 -6.26
C PHE A 389 2.63 -28.98 -7.30
N ALA A 390 2.20 -28.15 -8.26
CA ALA A 390 1.51 -28.62 -9.45
C ALA A 390 2.03 -27.86 -10.68
N GLY A 391 2.50 -28.58 -11.69
CA GLY A 391 3.07 -27.96 -12.89
C GLY A 391 3.34 -28.96 -14.01
N ASP A 392 3.93 -28.48 -15.11
CA ASP A 392 4.20 -29.28 -16.31
C ASP A 392 5.61 -29.88 -16.36
N SER A 393 6.42 -29.60 -15.34
CA SER A 393 7.80 -30.10 -15.19
C SER A 393 7.94 -30.98 -13.95
N VAL A 394 8.89 -31.93 -14.01
CA VAL A 394 9.31 -32.77 -12.86
C VAL A 394 10.55 -32.22 -12.16
N THR A 395 11.04 -31.05 -12.58
CA THR A 395 12.16 -30.33 -11.97
C THR A 395 11.76 -28.90 -11.62
N PRO A 396 10.84 -28.71 -10.66
CA PRO A 396 10.45 -27.38 -10.23
C PRO A 396 11.52 -26.74 -9.34
N ASP A 397 11.56 -25.42 -9.36
CA ASP A 397 12.30 -24.62 -8.39
C ASP A 397 11.56 -24.59 -7.04
N ASP A 398 12.29 -24.36 -5.94
CA ASP A 398 11.75 -24.43 -4.58
C ASP A 398 10.62 -23.41 -4.32
N ASP A 399 10.65 -22.27 -5.03
CA ASP A 399 9.65 -21.20 -4.94
C ASP A 399 8.31 -21.54 -5.62
N GLN A 400 8.28 -22.61 -6.43
CA GLN A 400 7.04 -23.12 -7.05
C GLN A 400 6.19 -23.98 -6.11
N TYR A 401 6.68 -24.27 -4.90
CA TYR A 401 5.93 -24.99 -3.88
C TYR A 401 5.13 -24.02 -3.01
N VAL A 402 3.81 -24.24 -2.92
CA VAL A 402 3.01 -23.61 -1.88
C VAL A 402 3.23 -24.37 -0.58
N THR A 403 3.68 -23.64 0.44
CA THR A 403 3.99 -24.18 1.75
C THR A 403 2.99 -23.67 2.77
N GLN A 404 2.42 -24.58 3.57
CA GLN A 404 1.54 -24.23 4.68
C GLN A 404 1.95 -24.98 5.94
N GLU A 405 1.99 -24.25 7.04
CA GLU A 405 2.24 -24.80 8.37
C GLU A 405 0.94 -25.31 9.00
N PHE A 406 1.04 -26.41 9.75
CA PHE A 406 -0.02 -26.86 10.65
C PHE A 406 0.54 -27.63 11.85
N THR A 407 -0.23 -27.64 12.93
CA THR A 407 0.17 -28.30 14.18
C THR A 407 -0.95 -29.21 14.66
N MET A 408 -0.58 -30.39 15.16
CA MET A 408 -1.52 -31.40 15.64
C MET A 408 -1.89 -31.17 17.10
N ALA A 409 -3.18 -31.03 17.40
CA ALA A 409 -3.70 -30.84 18.74
C ALA A 409 -3.57 -32.11 19.60
N GLY A 410 -3.16 -31.94 20.87
CA GLY A 410 -3.10 -32.98 21.89
C GLY A 410 -1.68 -33.23 22.43
N SER A 411 -1.54 -34.20 23.33
CA SER A 411 -0.26 -34.53 23.98
C SER A 411 0.36 -35.80 23.40
N SER A 412 1.59 -35.69 22.89
CA SER A 412 2.38 -36.85 22.46
C SER A 412 2.69 -37.79 23.64
N TRP A 413 2.83 -37.27 24.87
CA TRP A 413 2.97 -38.10 26.08
C TRP A 413 1.77 -39.02 26.28
N ALA A 414 0.55 -38.48 26.25
CA ALA A 414 -0.66 -39.26 26.50
C ALA A 414 -0.85 -40.40 25.47
N GLU A 415 -0.42 -40.22 24.23
CA GLU A 415 -0.53 -41.23 23.19
C GLU A 415 0.65 -42.21 23.17
N LEU A 416 1.87 -41.68 23.19
CA LEU A 416 3.08 -42.41 22.81
C LEU A 416 3.88 -42.93 24.00
N VAL A 417 3.70 -42.36 25.21
CA VAL A 417 4.46 -42.83 26.38
C VAL A 417 4.19 -44.32 26.60
N ASN A 418 5.28 -45.07 26.68
CA ASN A 418 5.26 -46.50 26.85
C ASN A 418 6.45 -46.92 27.71
N ASN A 419 6.14 -47.57 28.83
CA ASN A 419 7.15 -47.98 29.77
C ASN A 419 8.08 -49.10 29.23
N ALA A 420 7.67 -49.82 28.17
CA ALA A 420 8.52 -50.82 27.51
C ALA A 420 9.61 -50.21 26.63
N THR A 421 9.34 -49.10 25.95
CA THR A 421 10.37 -48.32 25.24
C THR A 421 11.22 -47.55 26.23
N GLY A 422 10.57 -47.00 27.26
CA GLY A 422 11.14 -46.12 28.26
C GLY A 422 10.86 -44.66 27.91
N TRP A 423 10.98 -43.78 28.89
CA TRP A 423 10.71 -42.35 28.73
C TRP A 423 11.71 -41.53 29.53
N THR A 424 11.83 -40.27 29.17
CA THR A 424 12.68 -39.32 29.90
C THR A 424 11.99 -37.98 30.05
N VAL A 425 12.06 -37.40 31.24
CA VAL A 425 11.64 -36.02 31.53
C VAL A 425 12.86 -35.26 32.03
N GLU A 426 13.15 -34.10 31.46
CA GLU A 426 14.25 -33.21 31.86
C GLU A 426 13.72 -31.80 32.07
N PHE A 427 14.09 -31.17 33.17
CA PHE A 427 13.69 -29.81 33.47
C PHE A 427 14.77 -29.10 34.26
N LYS A 428 14.83 -27.77 34.15
CA LYS A 428 15.72 -26.95 34.97
C LYS A 428 14.91 -26.11 35.95
N ALA A 429 15.19 -26.26 37.25
CA ALA A 429 14.39 -25.62 38.29
C ALA A 429 15.19 -25.20 39.54
N GLY A 430 14.65 -24.23 40.29
CA GLY A 430 15.14 -23.79 41.60
C GLY A 430 14.02 -23.25 42.48
N ILE A 431 14.27 -23.03 43.76
CA ILE A 431 13.29 -22.51 44.73
C ILE A 431 13.72 -21.10 45.13
N GLU A 432 12.89 -20.10 44.86
CA GLU A 432 13.11 -18.75 45.36
C GLU A 432 12.53 -18.62 46.77
N LEU A 433 13.36 -18.15 47.69
CA LEU A 433 13.04 -17.97 49.10
C LEU A 433 13.15 -16.49 49.44
N ASN A 434 12.01 -15.86 49.71
CA ASN A 434 11.94 -14.46 50.09
C ASN A 434 11.36 -14.31 51.50
N ASP A 435 11.82 -13.31 52.24
CA ASP A 435 11.25 -12.87 53.49
C ASP A 435 9.79 -12.41 53.24
N PRO A 436 8.80 -13.01 53.92
CA PRO A 436 7.38 -12.67 53.74
C PRO A 436 7.05 -11.20 54.04
N SER A 437 7.88 -10.50 54.82
CA SER A 437 7.64 -9.14 55.28
C SER A 437 8.29 -8.06 54.40
N SER A 438 9.45 -8.36 53.81
CA SER A 438 10.22 -7.41 52.99
C SER A 438 10.20 -7.75 51.49
N GLY A 439 9.91 -9.00 51.14
CA GLY A 439 10.00 -9.50 49.77
C GLY A 439 11.44 -9.66 49.26
N GLU A 440 12.45 -9.48 50.12
CA GLU A 440 13.86 -9.68 49.80
C GLU A 440 14.26 -11.14 49.96
N SER A 441 15.24 -11.61 49.18
CA SER A 441 15.71 -13.00 49.25
C SER A 441 16.44 -13.30 50.57
N LEU A 442 16.19 -14.49 51.12
CA LEU A 442 16.80 -14.93 52.38
C LEU A 442 18.31 -15.22 52.22
N THR A 443 19.11 -14.85 53.23
CA THR A 443 20.54 -15.20 53.30
C THR A 443 20.74 -16.69 53.63
N PRO A 444 21.91 -17.29 53.32
CA PRO A 444 22.20 -18.68 53.68
C PRO A 444 22.00 -18.99 55.17
N GLU A 445 22.35 -18.07 56.09
CA GLU A 445 22.09 -18.28 57.52
C GLU A 445 20.59 -18.29 57.85
N GLN A 446 19.80 -17.42 57.21
CA GLN A 446 18.34 -17.37 57.41
C GLN A 446 17.63 -18.61 56.83
N ILE A 447 18.18 -19.19 55.76
CA ILE A 447 17.68 -20.43 55.16
C ILE A 447 17.92 -21.61 56.12
N ASP A 448 19.04 -21.62 56.82
CA ASP A 448 19.36 -22.70 57.77
C ASP A 448 18.45 -22.69 59.03
N GLU A 449 17.89 -21.53 59.37
CA GLU A 449 16.98 -21.31 60.50
C GLU A 449 15.49 -21.56 60.18
N LEU A 450 15.13 -21.96 58.95
CA LEU A 450 13.74 -22.26 58.60
C LEU A 450 13.19 -23.47 59.39
N ASP A 451 12.01 -23.29 60.00
CA ASP A 451 11.28 -24.34 60.73
C ASP A 451 10.59 -25.38 59.81
N TYR A 452 10.72 -25.22 58.49
CA TYR A 452 10.16 -26.10 57.46
C TYR A 452 11.19 -26.33 56.34
N ASP A 453 10.97 -27.34 55.49
CA ASP A 453 11.84 -27.66 54.34
C ASP A 453 11.12 -27.28 53.03
N PRO A 454 11.43 -26.10 52.45
CA PRO A 454 10.90 -25.69 51.16
C PRO A 454 11.17 -26.75 50.11
N ASN A 455 10.12 -27.12 49.37
CA ASN A 455 10.23 -28.14 48.34
C ASN A 455 9.36 -27.83 47.13
N ILE A 456 9.69 -28.52 46.04
CA ILE A 456 8.90 -28.64 44.83
C ILE A 456 8.85 -30.13 44.50
N GLY A 457 7.87 -30.61 43.76
CA GLY A 457 8.05 -31.89 43.11
C GLY A 457 7.36 -32.03 41.78
N ILE A 458 7.60 -33.19 41.19
CA ILE A 458 7.09 -33.62 39.88
C ILE A 458 6.52 -35.03 40.01
N TYR A 459 5.31 -35.22 39.51
CA TYR A 459 4.66 -36.51 39.33
C TYR A 459 4.76 -36.91 37.86
N VAL A 460 5.13 -38.16 37.61
CA VAL A 460 5.18 -38.71 36.26
C VAL A 460 4.35 -39.97 36.21
N HIS A 461 3.33 -39.97 35.36
CA HIS A 461 2.46 -41.10 35.09
C HIS A 461 2.68 -41.56 33.64
N ASP A 462 3.08 -42.82 33.44
CA ASP A 462 3.47 -43.36 32.13
C ASP A 462 2.46 -44.38 31.54
N GLY A 463 1.30 -44.53 32.17
CA GLY A 463 0.25 -45.49 31.80
C GLY A 463 0.53 -46.93 32.24
N THR A 464 1.64 -47.19 32.92
CA THR A 464 1.94 -48.44 33.62
C THR A 464 2.25 -48.19 35.10
N TYR A 465 3.16 -47.26 35.38
CA TYR A 465 3.58 -46.87 36.71
C TYR A 465 3.52 -45.35 36.89
N PHE A 466 3.60 -44.92 38.15
CA PHE A 466 3.84 -43.53 38.50
C PHE A 466 4.93 -43.39 39.55
N CYS A 467 5.61 -42.27 39.53
CA CYS A 467 6.53 -41.86 40.59
C CYS A 467 6.37 -40.38 40.86
N SER A 468 6.78 -39.94 42.04
CA SER A 468 7.02 -38.54 42.32
C SER A 468 8.47 -38.29 42.71
N LEU A 469 9.00 -37.13 42.33
CA LEU A 469 10.29 -36.65 42.77
C LEU A 469 10.06 -35.37 43.54
N ILE A 470 10.34 -35.40 44.84
CA ILE A 470 10.29 -34.23 45.72
C ILE A 470 11.72 -33.69 45.84
N LEU A 471 11.87 -32.43 45.53
CA LEU A 471 13.10 -31.66 45.48
C LEU A 471 13.07 -30.63 46.61
N GLY A 472 13.65 -30.96 47.77
CA GLY A 472 13.76 -30.07 48.93
C GLY A 472 15.13 -29.39 49.01
N LEU A 473 15.33 -28.39 49.87
CA LEU A 473 16.62 -27.68 49.92
C LEU A 473 17.82 -28.55 50.30
N ARG A 474 17.56 -29.61 51.06
CA ARG A 474 18.60 -30.46 51.68
C ARG A 474 18.64 -31.87 51.10
N ASN A 475 17.57 -32.30 50.43
CA ASN A 475 17.48 -33.64 49.88
C ASN A 475 16.54 -33.71 48.68
N ILE A 476 16.69 -34.79 47.92
CA ILE A 476 15.75 -35.24 46.90
C ILE A 476 15.16 -36.56 47.37
N THR A 477 13.84 -36.66 47.31
CA THR A 477 13.12 -37.90 47.59
C THR A 477 12.44 -38.39 46.33
N PHE A 478 12.86 -39.54 45.82
CA PHE A 478 12.11 -40.29 44.83
C PHE A 478 11.10 -41.19 45.55
N LEU A 479 9.82 -41.02 45.24
CA LEU A 479 8.72 -41.78 45.81
C LEU A 479 8.06 -42.64 44.73
N SER A 480 8.11 -43.94 44.97
CA SER A 480 7.14 -44.90 44.46
C SER A 480 6.47 -45.55 45.67
N ASP A 481 6.75 -46.83 45.98
CA ASP A 481 6.24 -47.53 47.18
C ASP A 481 7.26 -47.45 48.32
N GLU A 482 8.56 -47.54 47.97
CA GLU A 482 9.67 -47.28 48.86
C GLU A 482 10.30 -45.92 48.51
N SER A 483 10.65 -45.14 49.53
CA SER A 483 11.28 -43.83 49.35
C SER A 483 12.80 -43.99 49.24
N VAL A 484 13.38 -43.38 48.20
CA VAL A 484 14.83 -43.23 48.08
C VAL A 484 15.19 -41.77 48.27
N ILE A 485 15.99 -41.50 49.30
CA ILE A 485 16.41 -40.14 49.67
C ILE A 485 17.88 -39.95 49.30
N TYR A 486 18.16 -38.93 48.53
CA TYR A 486 19.50 -38.44 48.24
C TYR A 486 19.71 -37.10 48.96
N THR A 487 20.69 -37.01 49.86
CA THR A 487 21.05 -35.77 50.53
C THR A 487 22.20 -35.07 49.78
N TYR A 488 22.10 -33.75 49.58
CA TYR A 488 23.18 -33.01 48.93
C TYR A 488 24.49 -33.11 49.72
N SER A 489 25.61 -33.15 49.01
CA SER A 489 26.92 -32.99 49.65
C SER A 489 27.11 -31.55 50.09
N SER A 490 27.86 -31.30 51.15
CA SER A 490 28.03 -29.95 51.74
C SER A 490 28.64 -28.90 50.80
N ASP A 491 29.21 -29.34 49.68
CA ASP A 491 29.81 -28.55 48.60
C ASP A 491 28.88 -28.32 47.40
N LYS A 492 27.72 -29.01 47.34
CA LYS A 492 26.67 -28.77 46.34
C LYS A 492 25.59 -27.87 46.94
N SER A 493 25.48 -26.68 46.38
CA SER A 493 24.61 -25.59 46.80
C SER A 493 23.15 -26.04 46.96
N SER A 494 22.44 -25.42 47.90
CA SER A 494 21.01 -25.59 48.12
C SER A 494 20.23 -25.36 46.83
N LEU A 495 19.02 -25.94 46.73
CA LEU A 495 18.08 -25.76 45.61
C LEU A 495 17.60 -24.30 45.41
N GLN A 496 18.24 -23.33 46.06
CA GLN A 496 17.94 -21.92 46.01
C GLN A 496 18.12 -21.39 44.59
N TYR A 497 17.09 -20.73 44.09
CA TYR A 497 17.15 -19.98 42.85
C TYR A 497 18.01 -18.73 43.02
N THR A 498 18.95 -18.52 42.10
CA THR A 498 19.63 -17.25 41.92
C THR A 498 19.60 -16.89 40.44
N GLU A 499 19.55 -15.60 40.10
CA GLU A 499 19.62 -15.16 38.69
C GLU A 499 20.87 -15.67 37.98
N ALA A 500 21.99 -15.84 38.71
CA ALA A 500 23.26 -16.32 38.17
C ALA A 500 23.28 -17.84 37.88
N SER A 501 22.62 -18.67 38.71
CA SER A 501 22.62 -20.14 38.54
C SER A 501 21.46 -20.63 37.66
N GLY A 502 20.30 -19.98 37.75
CA GLY A 502 19.08 -20.45 37.11
C GLY A 502 18.51 -21.75 37.70
N GLY A 503 19.00 -22.19 38.86
CA GLY A 503 18.68 -23.49 39.45
C GLY A 503 19.49 -24.67 38.87
N HIS A 504 19.06 -25.89 39.16
CA HIS A 504 19.70 -27.14 38.74
C HIS A 504 18.93 -27.82 37.61
N THR A 505 19.63 -28.54 36.74
CA THR A 505 19.01 -29.40 35.72
C THR A 505 18.72 -30.77 36.31
N PHE A 506 17.45 -31.16 36.34
CA PHE A 506 16.97 -32.46 36.77
C PHE A 506 16.57 -33.31 35.57
N LYS A 507 16.86 -34.61 35.64
CA LYS A 507 16.44 -35.58 34.63
C LYS A 507 15.95 -36.86 35.28
N ILE A 508 14.80 -37.35 34.86
CA ILE A 508 14.24 -38.64 35.26
C ILE A 508 14.16 -39.49 33.99
N ALA A 509 14.91 -40.60 33.95
CA ALA A 509 14.85 -41.56 32.85
C ALA A 509 14.39 -42.92 33.40
N ALA A 510 13.28 -43.44 32.86
CA ALA A 510 12.67 -44.66 33.38
C ALA A 510 12.27 -45.64 32.28
N LYS A 511 12.41 -46.93 32.58
CA LYS A 511 12.06 -48.05 31.70
C LYS A 511 11.76 -49.30 32.51
N GLY A 512 10.59 -49.88 32.31
CA GLY A 512 10.11 -50.99 33.12
C GLY A 512 9.93 -50.55 34.57
N GLN A 513 10.55 -51.27 35.51
CA GLN A 513 10.51 -50.91 36.94
C GLN A 513 11.75 -50.11 37.38
N ASN A 514 12.61 -49.70 36.44
CA ASN A 514 13.85 -49.00 36.75
C ASN A 514 13.68 -47.51 36.45
N ALA A 515 14.13 -46.67 37.38
CA ALA A 515 14.24 -45.23 37.17
C ALA A 515 15.63 -44.74 37.61
N ASN A 516 16.18 -43.78 36.88
CA ASN A 516 17.40 -43.06 37.25
C ASN A 516 17.11 -41.57 37.31
N VAL A 517 17.58 -40.92 38.38
CA VAL A 517 17.47 -39.47 38.56
C VAL A 517 18.87 -38.86 38.49
N PHE A 518 19.00 -37.82 37.68
CA PHE A 518 20.24 -37.07 37.50
C PHE A 518 20.06 -35.60 37.90
N ILE A 519 21.13 -34.99 38.42
CA ILE A 519 21.25 -33.55 38.65
C ILE A 519 22.49 -33.07 37.92
N ASP A 520 22.37 -32.04 37.08
CA ASP A 520 23.47 -31.43 36.31
C ASP A 520 24.35 -32.48 35.61
N ASN A 521 23.72 -33.50 35.04
CA ASN A 521 24.35 -34.67 34.42
C ASN A 521 25.21 -35.54 35.36
N GLU A 522 24.85 -35.63 36.64
CA GLU A 522 25.38 -36.64 37.55
C GLU A 522 24.26 -37.52 38.09
N LEU A 523 24.48 -38.85 38.10
CA LEU A 523 23.51 -39.81 38.65
C LEU A 523 23.48 -39.69 40.18
N VAL A 524 22.32 -39.32 40.72
CA VAL A 524 22.13 -39.15 42.18
C VAL A 524 21.26 -40.23 42.80
N ILE A 525 20.30 -40.78 42.05
CA ILE A 525 19.44 -41.88 42.49
C ILE A 525 19.40 -42.92 41.38
N SER A 526 19.71 -44.18 41.73
CA SER A 526 19.48 -45.35 40.88
C SER A 526 18.44 -46.26 41.52
N ALA A 527 17.19 -46.12 41.06
CA ALA A 527 16.01 -46.77 41.58
C ALA A 527 15.68 -48.02 40.74
N VAL A 528 16.57 -49.02 40.79
CA VAL A 528 16.46 -50.27 40.03
C VAL A 528 15.37 -51.16 40.65
N GLY A 529 14.31 -51.46 39.91
CA GLY A 529 13.18 -52.26 40.36
C GLY A 529 12.22 -51.54 41.32
N MET A 530 12.38 -50.22 41.52
CA MET A 530 11.66 -49.45 42.53
C MET A 530 10.53 -48.58 41.96
N LEU A 531 10.37 -48.48 40.63
CA LEU A 531 9.19 -47.86 40.01
C LEU A 531 8.05 -48.89 39.99
N THR A 532 7.30 -48.97 41.08
CA THR A 532 6.32 -50.05 41.33
C THR A 532 4.89 -49.57 41.47
N ASN A 533 4.65 -48.27 41.70
CA ASN A 533 3.29 -47.78 41.91
C ASN A 533 2.54 -47.82 40.59
N VAL A 534 1.50 -48.63 40.49
CA VAL A 534 0.77 -48.80 39.24
C VAL A 534 -0.11 -47.58 38.96
N SER A 535 -0.08 -47.06 37.73
CA SER A 535 -1.01 -46.05 37.25
C SER A 535 -1.42 -46.32 35.81
N LEU A 536 -2.71 -46.22 35.53
CA LEU A 536 -3.24 -46.26 34.16
C LEU A 536 -3.32 -44.87 33.51
N LEU A 537 -2.97 -43.82 34.27
CA LEU A 537 -2.99 -42.45 33.80
C LEU A 537 -1.70 -42.13 33.04
N LYS A 538 -1.76 -41.15 32.14
CA LYS A 538 -0.62 -40.71 31.34
C LYS A 538 -0.54 -39.19 31.34
N PHE A 539 0.18 -38.62 32.29
CA PHE A 539 0.40 -37.17 32.42
C PHE A 539 1.66 -36.89 33.24
N ILE A 540 2.10 -35.64 33.19
CA ILE A 540 3.18 -35.11 34.04
C ILE A 540 2.60 -33.91 34.80
N ASP A 541 2.80 -33.89 36.11
CA ASP A 541 2.33 -32.81 36.98
C ASP A 541 3.50 -32.30 37.84
N TYR A 542 3.53 -31.01 38.20
CA TYR A 542 4.65 -30.43 38.92
C TYR A 542 4.23 -29.18 39.71
N GLY A 543 4.85 -28.94 40.87
CA GLY A 543 4.50 -27.80 41.74
C GLY A 543 4.82 -28.04 43.21
N ASN A 544 4.17 -27.29 44.11
CA ASN A 544 4.27 -27.52 45.54
C ASN A 544 3.32 -28.67 45.93
N ILE A 545 3.93 -29.84 46.13
CA ILE A 545 3.21 -31.09 46.36
C ILE A 545 2.56 -31.16 47.76
N ASP A 546 3.11 -30.49 48.78
CA ASP A 546 2.59 -30.60 50.15
C ASP A 546 1.57 -29.52 50.52
N GLY A 547 1.51 -28.43 49.74
CA GLY A 547 0.57 -27.32 49.93
C GLY A 547 0.73 -26.58 51.27
N LYS A 548 1.82 -26.82 52.01
CA LYS A 548 2.01 -26.35 53.39
C LYS A 548 2.91 -25.14 53.50
N ASN A 549 3.74 -24.88 52.49
CA ASN A 549 4.84 -23.92 52.55
C ASN A 549 4.65 -22.75 51.55
N ALA A 550 5.04 -21.54 51.96
CA ALA A 550 4.98 -20.32 51.15
C ALA A 550 6.29 -20.07 50.37
N ASN A 551 6.73 -21.06 49.60
CA ASN A 551 7.94 -20.98 48.76
C ASN A 551 7.57 -21.00 47.28
N VAL A 552 8.40 -20.38 46.44
CA VAL A 552 8.03 -20.13 45.05
C VAL A 552 9.02 -20.82 44.10
N ALA A 553 8.52 -21.82 43.38
CA ALA A 553 9.29 -22.72 42.54
C ALA A 553 9.48 -22.18 41.12
N ILE A 554 10.72 -22.09 40.65
CA ILE A 554 11.13 -21.49 39.38
C ILE A 554 11.48 -22.59 38.38
N PHE A 555 10.91 -22.57 37.17
CA PHE A 555 11.37 -23.39 36.06
C PHE A 555 11.98 -22.55 34.92
N GLN A 556 13.06 -23.04 34.31
CA GLN A 556 13.71 -22.45 33.12
C GLN A 556 13.42 -23.21 31.82
N TYR A 557 13.27 -24.53 31.88
CA TYR A 557 12.65 -25.31 30.81
C TYR A 557 12.10 -26.63 31.36
N ILE A 558 11.21 -27.26 30.60
CA ILE A 558 10.84 -28.67 30.75
C ILE A 558 10.78 -29.30 29.34
N ARG A 559 11.30 -30.51 29.20
CA ARG A 559 11.23 -31.29 27.97
C ARG A 559 11.06 -32.76 28.32
N TYR A 560 10.48 -33.52 27.40
CA TYR A 560 10.32 -34.95 27.59
C TYR A 560 10.53 -35.71 26.28
N SER A 561 10.76 -37.01 26.37
CA SER A 561 10.78 -37.91 25.23
C SER A 561 10.09 -39.23 25.58
N THR A 562 9.27 -39.72 24.66
CA THR A 562 8.58 -41.03 24.75
C THR A 562 9.34 -42.15 24.04
N ASP A 563 10.45 -41.81 23.37
CA ASP A 563 11.23 -42.73 22.54
C ASP A 563 12.25 -43.56 23.32
N GLY A 564 12.51 -43.21 24.59
CA GLY A 564 13.42 -43.99 25.42
C GLY A 564 13.81 -43.35 26.75
N ALA A 565 14.48 -44.17 27.56
CA ALA A 565 15.15 -43.76 28.79
C ALA A 565 16.61 -43.35 28.48
N TYR A 566 16.85 -42.05 28.35
CA TYR A 566 18.15 -41.48 27.98
C TYR A 566 19.03 -41.26 29.21
N GLY A 567 20.20 -41.92 29.22
CA GLY A 567 21.21 -41.80 30.29
C GLY A 567 22.20 -40.64 30.06
N LEU A 568 23.37 -40.71 30.71
CA LEU A 568 24.42 -39.69 30.59
C LEU A 568 25.09 -39.66 29.20
N ASP A 569 25.23 -40.83 28.57
CA ASP A 569 26.00 -40.99 27.33
C ASP A 569 25.17 -40.72 26.07
N THR A 570 23.87 -40.48 26.21
CA THR A 570 22.96 -40.23 25.08
C THR A 570 22.16 -38.96 25.37
N PRO A 571 22.48 -37.84 24.70
CA PRO A 571 21.74 -36.60 24.90
C PRO A 571 20.28 -36.81 24.48
N LEU A 572 19.36 -36.13 25.15
CA LEU A 572 17.99 -36.04 24.67
C LEU A 572 18.02 -35.42 23.27
N PRO A 573 17.26 -35.94 22.30
CA PRO A 573 17.02 -35.25 21.03
C PRO A 573 16.56 -33.81 21.29
N SER A 574 16.94 -32.87 20.43
CA SER A 574 16.56 -31.46 20.54
C SER A 574 15.14 -31.17 20.02
N GLU A 575 14.38 -32.19 19.67
CA GLU A 575 12.97 -32.08 19.30
C GLU A 575 12.14 -32.07 20.61
N ASP A 576 11.04 -31.31 20.66
CA ASP A 576 10.17 -31.11 21.83
C ASP A 576 10.78 -30.39 23.05
N VAL A 577 11.63 -29.38 22.82
CA VAL A 577 12.17 -28.54 23.90
C VAL A 577 11.29 -27.32 24.16
N PHE A 578 10.60 -27.30 25.30
CA PHE A 578 9.85 -26.14 25.77
C PHE A 578 10.73 -25.26 26.65
N TYR A 579 11.22 -24.17 26.07
CA TYR A 579 11.97 -23.15 26.79
C TYR A 579 11.01 -22.18 27.49
N PHE A 580 11.21 -21.93 28.78
CA PHE A 580 10.54 -20.81 29.45
C PHE A 580 11.37 -19.55 29.17
N SER A 581 10.84 -18.62 28.37
CA SER A 581 11.51 -17.33 28.12
C SER A 581 11.42 -16.36 29.31
N THR A 582 10.64 -16.74 30.32
CA THR A 582 10.57 -16.13 31.65
C THR A 582 11.02 -17.19 32.65
N ILE A 583 11.65 -16.78 33.75
CA ILE A 583 11.71 -17.55 35.00
C ILE A 583 10.25 -17.87 35.39
N GLY A 584 9.72 -18.97 34.85
CA GLY A 584 8.32 -19.34 34.94
C GLY A 584 8.11 -20.00 36.28
N LYS A 585 7.66 -19.21 37.27
CA LYS A 585 7.18 -19.78 38.52
C LYS A 585 5.80 -20.36 38.29
N LEU A 586 5.76 -21.67 38.02
CA LEU A 586 4.54 -22.44 37.90
C LEU A 586 4.15 -22.90 39.30
N GLU A 587 3.09 -22.30 39.84
CA GLU A 587 2.59 -22.65 41.16
C GLU A 587 1.18 -23.22 41.05
N ASN A 588 1.07 -24.53 41.26
CA ASN A 588 -0.18 -25.27 41.47
C ASN A 588 -1.26 -25.02 40.39
N GLY A 589 -1.22 -25.91 39.40
CA GLY A 589 -2.12 -25.95 38.26
C GLY A 589 -1.62 -27.02 37.31
N SER A 590 -2.52 -27.72 36.64
CA SER A 590 -2.11 -28.79 35.71
C SER A 590 -1.77 -28.22 34.34
N ALA A 591 -0.67 -28.70 33.76
CA ALA A 591 -0.36 -28.47 32.35
C ALA A 591 -1.19 -29.46 31.52
N GLU A 592 -2.30 -28.99 30.96
CA GLU A 592 -3.25 -29.87 30.27
C GLU A 592 -2.83 -30.14 28.82
N THR A 593 -2.19 -29.17 28.17
CA THR A 593 -1.73 -29.29 26.77
C THR A 593 -0.58 -28.33 26.51
N VAL A 594 0.44 -28.82 25.79
CA VAL A 594 1.53 -27.98 25.28
C VAL A 594 1.34 -27.82 23.77
N PHE A 595 1.30 -26.58 23.29
CA PHE A 595 1.11 -26.26 21.88
C PHE A 595 2.08 -25.14 21.47
N GLU A 596 3.04 -25.44 20.59
CA GLU A 596 4.09 -24.48 20.18
C GLU A 596 4.88 -23.93 21.39
N ASN A 597 4.96 -22.60 21.52
CA ASN A 597 5.47 -21.86 22.66
C ASN A 597 4.34 -21.53 23.65
N MET A 598 3.29 -22.34 23.71
CA MET A 598 2.15 -22.11 24.58
C MET A 598 1.89 -23.30 25.48
N ILE A 599 1.72 -23.02 26.77
CA ILE A 599 1.21 -24.00 27.73
C ILE A 599 -0.20 -23.58 28.13
N ALA A 600 -1.17 -24.47 27.94
CA ALA A 600 -2.46 -24.37 28.59
C ALA A 600 -2.25 -24.72 30.06
N TRP A 601 -2.15 -23.68 30.88
CA TRP A 601 -1.99 -23.78 32.32
C TRP A 601 -3.34 -23.49 32.96
N THR A 602 -3.93 -24.50 33.58
CA THR A 602 -5.15 -24.33 34.37
C THR A 602 -4.74 -24.03 35.81
N PRO A 603 -4.94 -22.80 36.32
CA PRO A 603 -4.75 -22.51 37.73
C PRO A 603 -5.69 -23.37 38.57
N ASP A 604 -5.24 -23.80 39.74
CA ASP A 604 -6.11 -24.47 40.72
C ASP A 604 -7.18 -23.52 41.35
N ASP A 605 -7.11 -22.21 41.06
CA ASP A 605 -8.05 -21.17 41.51
C ASP A 605 -9.26 -21.04 40.56
N GLU A 606 -10.44 -21.55 40.96
CA GLU A 606 -11.69 -21.52 40.15
C GLU A 606 -12.17 -20.10 39.76
N SER A 607 -11.65 -19.06 40.41
CA SER A 607 -11.95 -17.65 40.07
C SER A 607 -11.06 -17.09 38.95
N LYS A 608 -10.03 -17.85 38.54
CA LYS A 608 -9.10 -17.49 37.46
C LYS A 608 -9.31 -18.40 36.26
N SER A 609 -9.43 -17.78 35.10
CA SER A 609 -9.53 -18.50 33.83
C SER A 609 -8.26 -19.30 33.55
N SER A 610 -8.39 -20.49 32.95
CA SER A 610 -7.26 -21.20 32.33
C SER A 610 -6.49 -20.25 31.44
N LYS A 611 -5.16 -20.24 31.59
CA LYS A 611 -4.27 -19.33 30.88
C LYS A 611 -3.60 -20.10 29.76
N LEU A 612 -3.70 -19.54 28.55
CA LEU A 612 -2.80 -19.92 27.48
C LEU A 612 -1.54 -19.07 27.68
N ILE A 613 -0.50 -19.66 28.25
CA ILE A 613 0.77 -18.97 28.51
C ILE A 613 1.58 -19.01 27.23
N GLN A 614 1.61 -17.91 26.48
CA GLN A 614 2.40 -17.76 25.26
C GLN A 614 3.78 -17.15 25.57
N PHE A 615 4.86 -17.83 25.20
CA PHE A 615 6.23 -17.37 25.41
C PHE A 615 6.69 -16.49 24.25
N ASN A 616 7.06 -15.23 24.51
CA ASN A 616 7.84 -14.42 23.56
C ASN A 616 9.07 -13.86 24.28
N ASP A 617 10.06 -13.36 23.52
CA ASP A 617 11.33 -12.80 24.03
C ASP A 617 11.16 -11.50 24.83
N ASN A 618 9.92 -11.19 25.18
CA ASN A 618 9.48 -9.84 25.30
C ASN A 618 8.72 -9.59 26.64
N ASN A 619 7.51 -10.02 26.92
CA ASN A 619 6.63 -9.39 27.95
C ASN A 619 7.18 -9.15 29.40
N GLU A 620 6.71 -8.08 30.07
CA GLU A 620 7.07 -7.67 31.46
C GLU A 620 6.41 -8.49 32.59
N THR A 621 7.03 -8.44 33.77
CA THR A 621 6.85 -9.23 34.99
C THR A 621 5.48 -9.12 35.68
N VAL A 622 4.88 -10.25 36.11
CA VAL A 622 3.66 -10.29 36.95
C VAL A 622 3.92 -11.08 38.24
N ARG A 623 3.58 -10.49 39.41
CA ARG A 623 3.63 -11.12 40.75
C ARG A 623 2.21 -11.34 41.28
N LEU A 624 1.88 -12.50 41.84
CA LEU A 624 0.62 -12.72 42.59
C LEU A 624 0.80 -13.68 43.79
N PRO A 625 0.00 -13.55 44.87
CA PRO A 625 0.19 -14.21 46.17
C PRO A 625 -0.54 -15.57 46.33
N THR A 626 -0.07 -16.37 47.30
CA THR A 626 -0.36 -17.81 47.56
C THR A 626 -1.58 -18.11 48.45
N ALA A 627 -2.44 -19.06 48.06
CA ALA A 627 -3.21 -19.97 48.95
C ALA A 627 -3.96 -21.13 48.21
N THR A 628 -3.59 -22.38 48.53
CA THR A 628 -4.34 -23.68 48.59
C THR A 628 -5.46 -24.15 47.61
N LYS A 629 -5.24 -25.39 47.09
CA LYS A 629 -6.11 -26.60 46.90
C LYS A 629 -6.58 -27.05 45.47
N ASN A 630 -6.03 -28.21 45.05
CA ASN A 630 -6.54 -29.37 44.25
C ASN A 630 -7.57 -29.17 43.11
N TYR A 631 -7.28 -29.65 41.87
CA TYR A 631 -7.58 -31.00 41.30
C TYR A 631 -7.26 -31.09 39.78
N SER A 632 -6.88 -32.29 39.28
CA SER A 632 -6.67 -32.64 37.86
C SER A 632 -7.95 -33.17 37.15
N ALA A 633 -8.00 -33.06 35.81
CA ALA A 633 -9.17 -33.38 34.96
C ALA A 633 -9.38 -34.88 34.60
N ILE A 634 -10.64 -35.32 34.68
CA ILE A 634 -11.20 -36.65 34.41
C ILE A 634 -12.35 -36.52 33.39
N THR A 635 -12.51 -37.44 32.44
CA THR A 635 -13.23 -37.17 31.17
C THR A 635 -14.37 -38.15 30.73
N THR A 636 -14.82 -39.13 31.55
CA THR A 636 -16.04 -40.00 31.42
C THR A 636 -16.27 -40.87 32.66
N ILE A 637 -17.30 -40.63 33.47
CA ILE A 637 -17.51 -41.25 34.78
C ILE A 637 -18.01 -42.72 34.76
N TYR A 638 -17.30 -43.65 35.43
CA TYR A 638 -17.82 -44.96 35.89
C TYR A 638 -18.06 -44.99 37.41
N ILE A 639 -19.11 -45.69 37.85
CA ILE A 639 -19.41 -45.94 39.28
C ILE A 639 -18.66 -47.20 39.74
N ASP A 640 -17.75 -47.05 40.71
CA ASP A 640 -17.25 -48.19 41.50
C ASP A 640 -18.25 -48.43 42.65
N GLU A 641 -19.19 -49.37 42.46
CA GLU A 641 -20.29 -49.66 43.40
C GLU A 641 -19.83 -50.15 44.79
N ASN A 642 -18.57 -50.53 44.95
CA ASN A 642 -18.02 -50.92 46.26
C ASN A 642 -17.45 -49.74 47.05
N ARG A 643 -17.25 -48.58 46.41
CA ARG A 643 -16.55 -47.42 46.98
C ARG A 643 -17.30 -46.09 46.84
N ASP A 644 -18.44 -46.06 46.14
CA ASP A 644 -19.26 -44.87 45.91
C ASP A 644 -18.45 -43.66 45.37
N LYS A 645 -17.65 -43.87 44.31
CA LYS A 645 -16.88 -42.80 43.62
C LYS A 645 -16.83 -42.96 42.08
N PHE A 646 -16.50 -41.86 41.39
CA PHE A 646 -16.57 -41.63 39.93
C PHE A 646 -15.17 -41.42 39.27
N ILE A 647 -14.89 -42.01 38.08
CA ILE A 647 -13.57 -41.96 37.35
C ILE A 647 -13.76 -41.75 35.83
N GLY A 648 -12.86 -41.09 35.06
CA GLY A 648 -13.05 -40.89 33.59
C GLY A 648 -11.95 -40.37 32.63
N THR A 649 -12.26 -40.33 31.30
CA THR A 649 -11.34 -40.33 30.11
C THR A 649 -11.65 -39.46 28.85
N ALA A 650 -10.62 -39.01 28.11
CA ALA A 650 -10.52 -37.79 27.27
C ALA A 650 -11.38 -37.65 26.00
N ASN A 651 -12.46 -36.82 26.01
CA ASN A 651 -13.15 -36.31 24.79
C ASN A 651 -14.14 -35.12 25.08
N GLY A 652 -13.65 -33.87 25.30
CA GLY A 652 -14.41 -32.58 25.27
C GLY A 652 -15.60 -32.41 26.25
N VAL A 653 -16.21 -31.25 26.58
CA VAL A 653 -15.96 -29.78 26.55
C VAL A 653 -16.82 -29.20 27.72
N THR A 654 -16.43 -28.04 28.29
CA THR A 654 -17.26 -26.97 28.92
C THR A 654 -18.17 -27.24 30.15
N VAL A 655 -17.60 -26.94 31.34
CA VAL A 655 -18.15 -26.41 32.61
C VAL A 655 -19.17 -27.23 33.44
N ILE A 656 -18.92 -27.39 34.75
CA ILE A 656 -19.81 -27.13 35.94
C ILE A 656 -19.07 -27.45 37.28
N HIS A 657 -19.37 -26.64 38.32
CA HIS A 657 -18.90 -26.60 39.72
C HIS A 657 -19.21 -27.82 40.65
N GLY A 658 -18.45 -27.95 41.76
CA GLY A 658 -18.88 -28.66 43.00
C GLY A 658 -17.76 -29.00 44.01
N GLU A 659 -17.97 -28.65 45.29
CA GLU A 659 -17.02 -28.49 46.41
C GLU A 659 -16.33 -29.72 47.07
N LYS A 660 -15.13 -29.43 47.64
CA LYS A 660 -14.54 -29.78 48.96
C LYS A 660 -14.50 -31.24 49.46
N HIS A 661 -13.29 -31.83 49.44
CA HIS A 661 -12.88 -32.89 50.38
C HIS A 661 -12.10 -32.29 51.56
N ASP A 662 -12.62 -32.51 52.77
CA ASP A 662 -11.88 -32.53 54.05
C ASP A 662 -12.15 -33.89 54.71
N PRO A 663 -11.21 -34.51 55.43
CA PRO A 663 -11.29 -35.93 55.81
C PRO A 663 -12.04 -36.22 57.13
N ASP A 664 -12.80 -35.29 57.70
CA ASP A 664 -13.44 -35.50 59.01
C ASP A 664 -14.97 -35.67 58.90
N TYR A 665 -15.44 -36.93 58.97
CA TYR A 665 -16.85 -37.28 59.10
C TYR A 665 -17.27 -37.33 60.59
N GLU A 666 -18.20 -36.46 60.98
CA GLU A 666 -19.24 -36.78 61.96
C GLU A 666 -20.61 -36.30 61.43
N PHE A 667 -21.59 -37.20 61.46
CA PHE A 667 -22.98 -37.00 61.01
C PHE A 667 -23.73 -35.99 61.88
N ILE A 668 -24.39 -34.99 61.28
CA ILE A 668 -25.65 -34.43 61.78
C ILE A 668 -26.59 -34.11 60.60
N THR A 669 -27.78 -34.71 60.65
CA THR A 669 -28.92 -34.59 59.72
C THR A 669 -29.82 -33.38 60.03
N SER A 670 -30.82 -33.13 59.15
CA SER A 670 -32.03 -32.26 59.26
C SER A 670 -31.79 -30.75 59.06
N GLU A 671 -32.49 -29.97 58.22
CA GLU A 671 -33.82 -30.07 57.56
C GLU A 671 -33.94 -29.03 56.41
N ASP A 672 -34.35 -29.49 55.23
CA ASP A 672 -35.43 -28.97 54.35
C ASP A 672 -35.44 -27.59 53.62
N ASN A 673 -35.43 -27.70 52.27
CA ASN A 673 -36.20 -26.99 51.24
C ASN A 673 -36.23 -25.45 51.15
N VAL A 674 -35.53 -24.91 50.14
CA VAL A 674 -35.97 -23.72 49.38
C VAL A 674 -35.90 -24.03 47.88
N VAL A 675 -37.04 -23.97 47.20
CA VAL A 675 -37.16 -24.07 45.73
C VAL A 675 -37.53 -22.68 45.21
N ILE A 676 -36.68 -22.09 44.36
CA ILE A 676 -36.96 -20.83 43.64
C ILE A 676 -37.69 -21.17 42.34
N THR A 677 -38.75 -20.43 41.98
CA THR A 677 -39.57 -20.69 40.79
C THR A 677 -39.49 -19.55 39.76
N PRO A 678 -39.84 -19.79 38.47
CA PRO A 678 -39.66 -18.83 37.38
C PRO A 678 -40.52 -17.55 37.40
N GLU A 679 -41.38 -17.33 38.40
CA GLU A 679 -42.26 -16.15 38.50
C GLU A 679 -41.59 -14.94 39.20
N ASP A 680 -40.34 -15.08 39.66
CA ASP A 680 -39.60 -14.03 40.36
C ASP A 680 -38.88 -13.01 39.43
N PHE A 681 -39.09 -13.07 38.10
CA PHE A 681 -38.33 -12.29 37.12
C PHE A 681 -39.07 -11.15 36.38
N ASP A 682 -40.34 -10.85 36.65
CA ASP A 682 -41.08 -9.82 35.88
C ASP A 682 -41.69 -8.70 36.76
N ARG A 683 -40.96 -7.57 36.94
CA ARG A 683 -41.56 -6.24 37.27
C ARG A 683 -40.70 -5.04 36.81
N ILE A 684 -41.06 -4.43 35.68
CA ILE A 684 -40.77 -3.02 35.36
C ILE A 684 -42.12 -2.28 35.20
N SER A 685 -42.35 -1.19 35.95
CA SER A 685 -43.42 -0.23 35.62
C SER A 685 -43.18 1.17 36.21
N ASN A 686 -43.09 2.17 35.32
CA ASN A 686 -43.39 3.62 35.40
C ASN A 686 -43.00 4.47 36.64
N VAL A 687 -42.30 5.58 36.41
CA VAL A 687 -42.12 6.69 37.38
C VAL A 687 -42.78 7.99 36.86
N PRO A 688 -43.58 8.72 37.68
CA PRO A 688 -44.27 9.95 37.27
C PRO A 688 -43.37 11.20 37.15
N THR A 689 -43.75 12.13 36.27
CA THR A 689 -43.04 13.35 35.84
C THR A 689 -42.97 14.50 36.86
N ASN A 690 -43.36 14.31 38.13
CA ASN A 690 -43.49 15.41 39.11
C ASN A 690 -42.49 15.39 40.28
N MET A 691 -41.36 14.69 40.16
CA MET A 691 -40.29 14.67 41.19
C MET A 691 -38.98 15.27 40.64
N LEU A 692 -39.07 16.46 40.06
CA LEU A 692 -37.96 17.25 39.49
C LEU A 692 -37.61 18.44 40.39
N SER A 693 -36.88 18.17 41.47
CA SER A 693 -36.03 19.15 42.16
C SER A 693 -35.06 18.39 43.07
N ALA A 694 -33.77 18.41 42.73
CA ALA A 694 -32.60 17.94 43.51
C ALA A 694 -32.69 16.52 44.11
N VAL A 695 -31.85 15.60 43.63
CA VAL A 695 -31.74 14.25 44.22
C VAL A 695 -30.30 14.05 44.69
N GLU A 696 -30.11 13.98 46.01
CA GLU A 696 -28.85 13.56 46.65
C GLU A 696 -28.47 12.11 46.24
N PRO A 697 -27.22 11.66 46.42
CA PRO A 697 -26.82 10.32 46.06
C PRO A 697 -27.51 9.27 46.93
N ASP A 698 -28.43 8.56 46.27
CA ASP A 698 -29.04 7.25 46.52
C ASP A 698 -30.34 7.12 47.34
N ASP A 699 -31.37 6.60 46.65
CA ASP A 699 -32.49 5.75 47.12
C ASP A 699 -33.49 5.42 45.96
N ARG A 700 -33.09 5.44 44.68
CA ARG A 700 -34.03 5.27 43.55
C ARG A 700 -33.57 4.22 42.55
N SER A 701 -34.42 3.23 42.30
CA SER A 701 -34.30 2.32 41.16
C SER A 701 -34.40 3.08 39.83
N GLY A 702 -33.43 2.88 38.93
CA GLY A 702 -33.43 3.44 37.57
C GLY A 702 -32.22 4.31 37.19
N TRP A 703 -31.20 4.40 38.04
CA TRP A 703 -29.96 5.16 37.77
C TRP A 703 -28.82 4.21 37.37
N PHE A 704 -27.94 4.67 36.48
CA PHE A 704 -26.75 3.92 36.08
C PHE A 704 -25.56 4.34 36.97
N THR A 705 -25.00 3.39 37.71
CA THR A 705 -23.86 3.59 38.62
C THR A 705 -22.65 2.82 38.09
N ILE A 706 -21.52 3.50 37.94
CA ILE A 706 -20.21 2.87 37.69
C ILE A 706 -19.46 2.89 39.02
N ASP A 707 -19.11 1.72 39.56
CA ASP A 707 -18.24 1.58 40.73
C ASP A 707 -16.85 1.11 40.28
N THR A 708 -15.84 1.97 40.38
CA THR A 708 -14.45 1.63 40.09
C THR A 708 -13.57 1.87 41.31
N THR A 709 -13.23 0.80 42.03
CA THR A 709 -12.15 0.79 43.01
C THR A 709 -10.84 0.40 42.32
N TYR A 710 -9.93 1.36 42.06
CA TYR A 710 -8.56 1.03 41.66
C TYR A 710 -7.52 1.83 42.46
N ARG A 711 -6.50 1.10 42.94
CA ARG A 711 -5.24 1.61 43.50
C ARG A 711 -4.25 1.91 42.35
N THR A 712 -3.47 2.97 42.50
CA THR A 712 -2.50 3.47 41.52
C THR A 712 -1.15 2.70 41.52
N ILE A 713 -0.46 2.74 40.37
CA ILE A 713 1.00 2.63 40.06
C ILE A 713 1.50 1.34 39.37
N GLY A 714 2.06 1.52 38.15
CA GLY A 714 2.97 0.63 37.43
C GLY A 714 3.42 1.26 36.09
N ILE A 715 4.73 1.35 35.87
CA ILE A 715 5.47 2.04 34.79
C ILE A 715 5.44 1.21 33.49
N VAL A 716 5.52 1.84 32.29
CA VAL A 716 5.68 1.14 31.00
C VAL A 716 7.09 1.38 30.44
N ASP A 717 7.79 0.29 30.16
CA ASP A 717 9.09 0.17 29.48
C ASP A 717 9.09 0.75 28.06
N THR A 718 10.19 1.42 27.70
CA THR A 718 10.39 2.19 26.47
C THR A 718 10.95 1.39 25.30
N THR A 719 11.08 0.06 25.41
CA THR A 719 11.86 -0.75 24.46
C THR A 719 11.09 -1.72 23.57
N ARG A 720 9.75 -1.65 23.47
CA ARG A 720 8.99 -2.39 22.45
C ARG A 720 8.19 -1.57 21.48
N GLY A 721 8.61 -1.66 20.23
CA GLY A 721 7.88 -1.18 19.06
C GLY A 721 6.56 -1.93 18.85
N PHE A 722 5.56 -1.17 18.41
CA PHE A 722 4.25 -1.62 17.96
C PHE A 722 4.34 -2.37 16.62
N PRO A 723 3.61 -3.49 16.41
CA PRO A 723 3.31 -3.98 15.08
C PRO A 723 2.16 -3.16 14.47
N THR A 724 2.47 -2.53 13.34
CA THR A 724 1.59 -1.98 12.29
C THR A 724 0.53 -0.97 12.74
N GLY A 725 0.90 0.30 12.61
CA GLY A 725 0.03 1.44 12.87
C GLY A 725 -1.15 1.56 11.89
N ASP A 726 -2.29 1.94 12.46
CA ASP A 726 -3.19 2.91 11.83
C ASP A 726 -2.44 4.24 11.69
N PRO A 727 -2.16 4.74 10.46
CA PRO A 727 -1.34 5.94 10.26
C PRO A 727 -2.06 7.27 10.57
N TYR A 728 -3.32 7.28 11.04
CA TYR A 728 -4.11 8.52 11.13
C TYR A 728 -4.85 8.72 12.46
N ASN A 729 -4.18 8.46 13.58
CA ASN A 729 -4.60 8.91 14.92
C ASN A 729 -3.87 10.22 15.34
N PRO A 730 -4.37 11.42 15.00
CA PRO A 730 -3.65 12.68 15.24
C PRO A 730 -3.72 13.23 16.68
N TYR A 731 -4.09 12.43 17.68
CA TYR A 731 -4.03 12.85 19.10
C TYR A 731 -2.89 12.21 19.90
N GLN A 732 -1.83 11.75 19.23
CA GLN A 732 -0.50 11.70 19.82
C GLN A 732 0.17 13.07 19.61
N PHE A 733 0.10 13.94 20.62
CA PHE A 733 1.21 14.74 21.17
C PHE A 733 0.65 15.83 22.10
N GLY A 734 0.82 15.58 23.40
CA GLY A 734 0.53 16.50 24.49
C GLY A 734 1.04 15.95 25.83
N ILE A 735 2.13 15.18 25.80
CA ILE A 735 2.82 14.68 27.00
C ILE A 735 3.52 15.88 27.64
N ARG A 736 2.87 16.53 28.61
CA ARG A 736 3.47 17.22 29.77
C ARG A 736 2.44 17.45 30.89
N SER A 737 1.72 16.38 31.26
CA SER A 737 0.91 16.34 32.48
C SER A 737 0.90 14.90 32.97
N HIS A 738 1.49 14.67 34.14
CA HIS A 738 1.44 13.38 34.82
C HIS A 738 -0.01 13.11 35.23
N ALA A 739 -0.55 12.00 34.72
CA ALA A 739 -1.92 11.47 34.93
C ALA A 739 -3.10 12.27 34.34
N ILE A 740 -3.17 12.38 33.01
CA ILE A 740 -4.47 12.48 32.33
C ILE A 740 -4.90 11.06 31.96
N HIS A 741 -5.78 10.44 32.76
CA HIS A 741 -6.46 9.22 32.36
C HIS A 741 -7.69 9.60 31.52
N TYR A 742 -7.66 9.28 30.22
CA TYR A 742 -8.87 9.22 29.42
C TYR A 742 -9.60 7.93 29.77
N TYR A 743 -10.73 8.01 30.48
CA TYR A 743 -11.74 6.96 30.34
C TYR A 743 -12.59 7.28 29.11
N SER A 744 -12.04 7.09 27.90
CA SER A 744 -12.87 7.03 26.70
C SER A 744 -13.36 5.59 26.54
N GLN A 745 -14.61 5.32 26.91
CA GLN A 745 -15.27 4.04 26.65
C GLN A 745 -15.52 3.92 25.14
N ARG A 746 -14.50 3.47 24.37
CA ARG A 746 -14.59 3.28 22.91
C ARG A 746 -15.08 1.89 22.49
N THR A 747 -15.39 1.00 23.44
CA THR A 747 -15.99 -0.31 23.15
C THR A 747 -17.51 -0.22 23.14
N HIS A 748 -18.11 -0.55 22.00
CA HIS A 748 -19.55 -0.75 21.85
C HIS A 748 -20.04 -1.85 22.83
N GLY A 749 -21.20 -1.65 23.48
CA GLY A 749 -21.84 -2.65 24.36
C GLY A 749 -21.79 -2.39 25.87
N HIS A 750 -21.35 -1.21 26.33
CA HIS A 750 -21.41 -0.83 27.75
C HIS A 750 -22.66 0.02 28.05
N SER A 751 -23.25 -0.21 29.22
CA SER A 751 -24.52 0.36 29.62
C SER A 751 -24.56 1.89 29.71
N TRP A 752 -23.43 2.61 29.83
CA TRP A 752 -23.44 4.08 29.74
C TRP A 752 -23.89 4.57 28.36
N TYR A 753 -23.35 4.00 27.27
CA TYR A 753 -23.68 4.42 25.90
C TYR A 753 -25.16 4.16 25.56
N ASP A 754 -25.67 3.03 26.02
CA ASP A 754 -27.05 2.58 25.74
C ASP A 754 -28.09 3.21 26.70
N ASN A 755 -27.71 3.50 27.95
CA ASN A 755 -28.67 3.88 29.00
C ASN A 755 -28.49 5.29 29.58
N VAL A 756 -27.40 6.01 29.29
CA VAL A 756 -27.26 7.41 29.77
C VAL A 756 -28.34 8.28 29.13
N ASP A 757 -29.06 9.01 29.98
CA ASP A 757 -30.19 9.85 29.59
C ASP A 757 -30.14 11.12 30.44
N ASN A 758 -29.70 12.23 29.83
CA ASN A 758 -29.57 13.52 30.53
C ASN A 758 -30.90 14.00 31.15
N ALA A 759 -32.04 13.71 30.52
CA ALA A 759 -33.35 14.12 31.03
C ALA A 759 -33.76 13.32 32.28
N LYS A 760 -33.29 12.06 32.40
CA LYS A 760 -33.48 11.26 33.62
C LYS A 760 -32.46 11.63 34.70
N GLY A 761 -31.22 11.89 34.29
CA GLY A 761 -30.05 12.15 35.11
C GLY A 761 -29.13 10.93 35.22
N TRP A 762 -27.87 11.15 35.58
CA TRP A 762 -26.83 10.12 35.67
C TRP A 762 -25.88 10.38 36.84
N GLN A 763 -25.19 9.33 37.30
CA GLN A 763 -24.16 9.43 38.35
C GLN A 763 -22.90 8.64 38.00
N VAL A 764 -21.74 9.15 38.40
CA VAL A 764 -20.43 8.48 38.29
C VAL A 764 -19.72 8.57 39.62
N ALA A 765 -19.29 7.44 40.18
CA ALA A 765 -18.58 7.38 41.45
C ALA A 765 -17.17 6.79 41.28
N PHE A 766 -16.18 7.38 41.95
CA PHE A 766 -14.81 6.85 41.97
C PHE A 766 -14.05 7.33 43.21
N SER A 767 -13.01 6.60 43.57
CA SER A 767 -12.10 6.96 44.67
C SER A 767 -10.72 7.29 44.12
N PHE A 768 -10.06 8.33 44.64
CA PHE A 768 -8.68 8.66 44.27
C PHE A 768 -7.87 9.16 45.46
N ASP A 769 -6.55 9.12 45.34
CA ASP A 769 -5.59 9.70 46.30
C ASP A 769 -4.49 10.45 45.52
N LEU A 770 -4.29 11.74 45.83
CA LEU A 770 -3.26 12.59 45.23
C LEU A 770 -2.07 12.64 46.21
N THR A 771 -1.18 11.65 46.14
CA THR A 771 0.08 11.66 46.89
C THR A 771 1.19 12.31 46.06
N ARG A 772 1.87 13.26 46.70
CA ARG A 772 2.95 14.12 46.17
C ARG A 772 3.90 13.37 45.20
N LEU A 773 3.92 13.74 43.92
CA LEU A 773 4.88 13.25 42.93
C LEU A 773 6.27 13.85 43.19
N GLU A 774 7.30 13.00 43.23
CA GLU A 774 8.70 13.41 43.44
C GLU A 774 9.16 14.37 42.34
N ALA A 775 9.84 15.42 42.78
CA ALA A 775 10.39 16.46 41.92
C ALA A 775 11.70 15.96 41.31
N ASP A 776 11.66 15.55 40.05
CA ASP A 776 12.86 15.47 39.21
C ASP A 776 12.80 16.55 38.12
N ASP A 777 13.73 17.50 38.26
CA ASP A 777 14.25 18.49 37.32
C ASP A 777 13.36 18.96 36.17
N PHE A 778 12.62 20.06 36.37
CA PHE A 778 12.43 21.05 35.31
C PHE A 778 12.29 22.47 35.88
N GLU A 779 13.27 23.32 35.57
CA GLU A 779 13.16 24.77 35.68
C GLU A 779 12.23 25.30 34.59
N GLU A 780 10.98 25.63 34.92
CA GLU A 780 10.24 26.72 34.28
C GLU A 780 9.01 27.11 35.11
N THR A 781 8.80 28.42 35.21
CA THR A 781 7.83 29.11 36.06
C THR A 781 6.38 28.89 35.61
N ASP A 782 5.68 27.90 36.16
CA ASP A 782 4.21 27.86 36.16
C ASP A 782 3.70 26.91 37.27
N ILE A 783 3.15 27.49 38.34
CA ILE A 783 2.76 26.83 39.60
C ILE A 783 1.49 25.94 39.48
N ASP A 784 1.01 25.61 38.28
CA ASP A 784 -0.31 24.98 38.05
C ASP A 784 -0.31 23.51 37.57
N LYS A 785 0.79 22.74 37.67
CA LYS A 785 0.95 21.49 36.89
C LYS A 785 1.13 20.16 37.64
N THR A 786 0.28 19.82 38.62
CA THR A 786 -0.03 18.40 38.93
C THR A 786 -1.48 18.21 39.39
N GLY A 787 -2.26 17.39 38.66
CA GLY A 787 -3.67 17.09 38.91
C GLY A 787 -4.21 16.09 37.87
N PHE A 788 -5.37 15.46 38.11
CA PHE A 788 -6.01 14.52 37.16
C PHE A 788 -7.36 15.05 36.66
N GLY A 789 -7.81 14.63 35.47
CA GLY A 789 -9.05 15.10 34.86
C GLY A 789 -10.07 13.98 34.60
N VAL A 790 -11.35 14.29 34.73
CA VAL A 790 -12.48 13.42 34.36
C VAL A 790 -13.30 14.09 33.26
N TYR A 791 -13.48 13.42 32.13
CA TYR A 791 -14.37 13.87 31.06
C TYR A 791 -15.74 13.19 31.18
N VAL A 792 -16.81 13.99 31.19
CA VAL A 792 -18.20 13.51 31.21
C VAL A 792 -18.94 13.95 29.96
N ASN A 793 -19.69 13.03 29.36
CA ASN A 793 -20.51 13.25 28.18
C ASN A 793 -21.77 12.39 28.27
N ASP A 794 -22.93 13.03 28.27
CA ASP A 794 -24.23 12.37 28.43
C ASP A 794 -25.09 12.35 27.16
N GLY A 795 -24.47 12.68 26.02
CA GLY A 795 -25.12 12.77 24.72
C GLY A 795 -25.87 14.08 24.47
N THR A 796 -26.01 14.97 25.47
CA THR A 796 -26.59 16.32 25.33
C THR A 796 -25.57 17.41 25.66
N TYR A 797 -24.80 17.24 26.74
CA TYR A 797 -23.78 18.18 27.19
C TYR A 797 -22.48 17.44 27.57
N GLN A 798 -21.38 18.19 27.65
CA GLN A 798 -20.05 17.68 28.00
C GLN A 798 -19.31 18.59 28.99
N GLU A 799 -18.42 18.00 29.80
CA GLU A 799 -17.55 18.73 30.74
C GLU A 799 -16.23 18.00 30.99
N ILE A 800 -15.16 18.75 31.21
CA ILE A 800 -13.89 18.23 31.75
C ILE A 800 -13.71 18.79 33.17
N ILE A 801 -13.56 17.89 34.13
CA ILE A 801 -13.47 18.17 35.56
C ILE A 801 -12.05 17.85 36.00
N TYR A 802 -11.24 18.87 36.25
CA TYR A 802 -9.89 18.71 36.77
C TYR A 802 -9.88 18.76 38.29
N PHE A 803 -9.16 17.83 38.89
CA PHE A 803 -8.88 17.74 40.32
C PHE A 803 -7.39 18.01 40.54
N TYR A 804 -7.09 19.12 41.20
CA TYR A 804 -5.74 19.48 41.65
C TYR A 804 -5.63 19.26 43.16
N GLU A 805 -4.42 19.27 43.72
CA GLU A 805 -4.24 19.12 45.18
C GLU A 805 -5.02 20.16 46.01
N ASP A 806 -5.27 21.34 45.47
CA ASP A 806 -5.87 22.48 46.20
C ASP A 806 -7.22 22.97 45.66
N ARG A 807 -7.73 22.41 44.55
CA ARG A 807 -8.98 22.86 43.91
C ARG A 807 -9.58 21.85 42.93
N ILE A 808 -10.87 22.03 42.63
CA ILE A 808 -11.57 21.42 41.49
C ILE A 808 -11.81 22.51 40.43
N ARG A 809 -11.63 22.19 39.14
CA ARG A 809 -11.91 23.07 38.00
C ARG A 809 -12.83 22.39 37.00
N LEU A 810 -13.95 23.02 36.66
CA LEU A 810 -14.74 22.70 35.49
C LEU A 810 -14.21 23.50 34.30
N PHE A 811 -13.84 22.82 33.21
CA PHE A 811 -13.14 23.42 32.09
C PHE A 811 -14.06 24.28 31.22
N TYR A 812 -15.17 23.71 30.71
CA TYR A 812 -16.09 24.40 29.83
C TYR A 812 -16.99 25.37 30.58
N ALA A 813 -17.46 25.00 31.78
CA ALA A 813 -18.17 25.93 32.67
C ALA A 813 -17.26 27.02 33.25
N ASN A 814 -15.94 26.83 33.19
CA ASN A 814 -14.91 27.74 33.71
C ASN A 814 -15.13 28.10 35.20
N VAL A 815 -15.48 27.10 36.01
CA VAL A 815 -15.73 27.23 37.46
C VAL A 815 -14.54 26.67 38.23
N PHE A 816 -14.20 27.32 39.34
CA PHE A 816 -13.12 26.92 40.23
C PHE A 816 -13.62 26.86 41.67
N VAL A 817 -13.34 25.76 42.37
CA VAL A 817 -13.69 25.57 43.78
C VAL A 817 -12.44 25.15 44.56
N PRO A 818 -11.91 26.01 45.45
CA PRO A 818 -10.81 25.65 46.33
C PRO A 818 -11.19 24.50 47.26
N LEU A 819 -10.40 23.43 47.28
CA LEU A 819 -10.64 22.23 48.09
C LEU A 819 -9.33 21.44 48.26
N ASP A 820 -8.95 21.12 49.50
CA ASP A 820 -7.77 20.30 49.79
C ASP A 820 -8.03 18.83 49.43
N LEU A 821 -7.37 18.32 48.40
CA LEU A 821 -7.52 16.96 47.87
C LEU A 821 -6.30 16.06 48.15
N THR A 822 -5.42 16.46 49.07
CA THR A 822 -4.19 15.72 49.47
C THR A 822 -4.44 14.45 50.30
N LYS A 823 -5.70 14.03 50.45
CA LYS A 823 -6.14 12.82 51.14
C LYS A 823 -7.07 12.04 50.24
N SER A 824 -7.08 10.71 50.38
CA SER A 824 -8.03 9.86 49.66
C SER A 824 -9.48 10.31 49.86
N ARG A 825 -10.21 10.54 48.75
CA ARG A 825 -11.64 10.89 48.74
C ARG A 825 -12.41 9.98 47.79
N ASP A 826 -13.64 9.68 48.16
CA ASP A 826 -14.63 9.06 47.26
C ASP A 826 -15.52 10.17 46.73
N ILE A 827 -15.54 10.36 45.42
CA ILE A 827 -16.30 11.39 44.73
C ILE A 827 -17.45 10.76 43.96
N VAL A 828 -18.60 11.44 43.98
CA VAL A 828 -19.76 11.14 43.13
C VAL A 828 -20.11 12.39 42.32
N ILE A 829 -20.16 12.25 41.00
CA ILE A 829 -20.58 13.31 40.08
C ILE A 829 -21.99 12.97 39.60
N SER A 830 -22.89 13.93 39.66
CA SER A 830 -24.28 13.80 39.22
C SER A 830 -24.59 14.84 38.15
N GLY A 831 -25.10 14.41 36.99
CA GLY A 831 -25.52 15.30 35.91
C GLY A 831 -26.99 15.12 35.56
N LYS A 832 -27.68 16.23 35.30
CA LYS A 832 -29.07 16.24 34.82
C LYS A 832 -29.45 17.60 34.23
N ASP A 833 -30.05 17.57 33.04
CA ASP A 833 -30.36 18.77 32.25
C ASP A 833 -29.10 19.63 32.10
N SER A 834 -29.10 20.88 32.56
CA SER A 834 -27.91 21.76 32.58
C SER A 834 -27.18 21.81 33.92
N ASN A 835 -27.49 20.89 34.84
CA ASN A 835 -26.93 20.86 36.20
C ASN A 835 -25.86 19.79 36.33
N LEU A 836 -24.75 20.15 36.98
CA LEU A 836 -23.69 19.24 37.37
C LEU A 836 -23.36 19.45 38.85
N LEU A 837 -23.46 18.40 39.65
CA LEU A 837 -23.22 18.42 41.09
C LEU A 837 -22.11 17.43 41.41
N ILE A 838 -21.19 17.78 42.31
CA ILE A 838 -20.14 16.89 42.78
C ILE A 838 -20.26 16.74 44.29
N TYR A 839 -20.34 15.50 44.74
CA TYR A 839 -20.43 15.08 46.12
C TYR A 839 -19.17 14.32 46.54
N GLN A 840 -18.89 14.33 47.85
CA GLN A 840 -17.93 13.47 48.49
C GLN A 840 -18.64 12.50 49.43
N LYS A 841 -18.28 11.22 49.43
CA LYS A 841 -18.73 10.25 50.44
C LYS A 841 -17.96 10.43 51.75
N LEU A 842 -18.67 10.49 52.87
CA LEU A 842 -18.07 10.64 54.21
C LEU A 842 -17.70 9.25 54.76
N LYS A 843 -16.41 8.97 54.96
CA LYS A 843 -15.90 7.66 55.43
C LYS A 843 -15.91 7.46 56.96
N ASP A 844 -16.22 8.48 57.77
CA ASP A 844 -15.95 8.46 59.21
C ASP A 844 -17.08 9.04 60.09
N SER A 845 -18.34 8.94 59.64
CA SER A 845 -19.52 9.29 60.44
C SER A 845 -20.38 8.07 60.71
N LEU A 846 -20.98 7.99 61.91
CA LEU A 846 -21.96 6.97 62.33
C LEU A 846 -23.25 6.91 61.47
N LEU A 847 -23.27 7.61 60.34
CA LEU A 847 -24.28 7.65 59.29
C LEU A 847 -23.51 7.67 57.96
N GLU A 848 -23.75 6.70 57.08
CA GLU A 848 -23.32 6.78 55.68
C GLU A 848 -23.98 8.01 55.05
N GLY A 849 -23.19 8.92 54.46
CA GLY A 849 -23.75 10.16 53.90
C GLY A 849 -22.82 10.83 52.88
N TYR A 850 -23.41 11.70 52.07
CA TYR A 850 -22.73 12.45 51.02
C TYR A 850 -22.71 13.95 51.34
N GLN A 851 -21.57 14.60 51.12
CA GLN A 851 -21.42 16.05 51.23
C GLN A 851 -21.30 16.66 49.84
N LEU A 852 -22.18 17.62 49.49
CA LEU A 852 -22.04 18.40 48.26
C LEU A 852 -20.80 19.30 48.36
N ILE A 853 -19.85 19.14 47.44
CA ILE A 853 -18.59 19.90 47.40
C ILE A 853 -18.53 20.87 46.22
N LEU A 854 -19.34 20.66 45.17
CA LEU A 854 -19.49 21.60 44.06
C LEU A 854 -20.93 21.57 43.52
N ASP A 855 -21.55 22.75 43.42
CA ASP A 855 -22.84 22.96 42.76
C ASP A 855 -22.64 23.82 41.50
N ALA A 856 -22.70 23.19 40.33
CA ALA A 856 -22.66 23.84 39.02
C ALA A 856 -24.03 23.71 38.31
N SER A 857 -25.10 23.91 39.07
CA SER A 857 -26.46 23.98 38.52
C SER A 857 -26.58 25.08 37.45
N GLY A 858 -27.09 24.71 36.28
CA GLY A 858 -27.21 25.60 35.11
C GLY A 858 -25.93 25.86 34.33
N MET A 859 -24.79 25.28 34.71
CA MET A 859 -23.48 25.57 34.09
C MET A 859 -22.99 24.44 33.17
N PHE A 860 -23.57 23.24 33.26
CA PHE A 860 -23.29 22.10 32.37
C PHE A 860 -24.00 22.28 31.03
N THR A 861 -23.46 23.16 30.19
CA THR A 861 -24.16 23.70 29.02
C THR A 861 -23.38 23.57 27.73
N ALA A 862 -22.12 23.11 27.78
CA ALA A 862 -21.35 22.89 26.57
C ALA A 862 -21.98 21.75 25.77
N PRO A 863 -22.45 22.01 24.54
CA PRO A 863 -23.21 21.03 23.78
C PRO A 863 -22.35 19.81 23.47
N SER A 864 -22.99 18.65 23.57
CA SER A 864 -22.45 17.37 23.13
C SER A 864 -23.44 16.71 22.18
N VAL A 865 -22.94 15.79 21.38
CA VAL A 865 -23.75 14.85 20.62
C VAL A 865 -23.33 13.44 21.04
N LYS A 866 -24.25 12.47 20.91
CA LYS A 866 -23.86 11.06 20.76
C LYS A 866 -23.03 10.97 19.49
N SER A 867 -21.75 11.29 19.59
CA SER A 867 -20.85 11.39 18.46
C SER A 867 -20.56 9.97 18.01
N GLY A 868 -21.04 9.65 16.82
CA GLY A 868 -20.45 8.59 16.05
C GLY A 868 -19.08 9.00 15.55
N ASN A 869 -18.28 8.02 15.17
CA ASN A 869 -17.10 8.24 14.38
C ASN A 869 -17.52 8.65 12.96
N SER A 870 -17.21 9.89 12.61
CA SER A 870 -17.10 10.32 11.21
C SER A 870 -15.70 9.97 10.70
N ARG A 871 -15.59 9.19 9.61
CA ARG A 871 -14.27 8.81 9.03
C ARG A 871 -14.29 8.78 7.49
N ARG A 872 -13.13 8.47 6.90
CA ARG A 872 -12.97 8.26 5.45
C ARG A 872 -13.57 9.39 4.58
N PRO A 873 -13.27 10.67 4.87
CA PRO A 873 -13.74 11.74 4.03
C PRO A 873 -13.08 11.66 2.64
N LYS A 874 -13.87 11.94 1.61
CA LYS A 874 -13.43 12.13 0.23
C LYS A 874 -14.03 13.42 -0.29
N ILE A 875 -13.30 14.10 -1.17
CA ILE A 875 -13.69 15.39 -1.71
C ILE A 875 -13.35 15.44 -3.19
N GLU A 876 -14.23 16.03 -3.99
CA GLU A 876 -14.04 16.27 -5.43
C GLU A 876 -14.59 17.65 -5.81
N ILE A 877 -14.13 18.22 -6.93
CA ILE A 877 -14.58 19.54 -7.41
C ILE A 877 -15.37 19.39 -8.72
N ASP A 878 -16.52 20.06 -8.81
CA ASP A 878 -17.31 20.07 -10.04
C ASP A 878 -16.80 21.11 -11.07
N ASN A 879 -17.35 21.07 -12.28
CA ASN A 879 -17.00 22.01 -13.36
C ASN A 879 -17.36 23.47 -13.06
N ASN A 880 -18.15 23.73 -12.00
CA ASN A 880 -18.52 25.07 -11.55
C ASN A 880 -17.63 25.57 -10.38
N GLY A 881 -16.66 24.76 -9.94
CA GLY A 881 -15.79 25.07 -8.81
C GLY A 881 -16.41 24.85 -7.43
N ILE A 882 -17.51 24.11 -7.34
CA ILE A 882 -18.13 23.70 -6.08
C ILE A 882 -17.43 22.44 -5.59
N TYR A 883 -17.06 22.40 -4.30
CA TYR A 883 -16.48 21.21 -3.70
C TYR A 883 -17.58 20.31 -3.14
N HIS A 884 -17.46 19.01 -3.36
CA HIS A 884 -18.38 17.97 -2.94
C HIS A 884 -17.66 17.02 -2.01
N ALA A 885 -18.11 16.91 -0.76
CA ALA A 885 -17.52 16.04 0.23
C ALA A 885 -18.46 14.88 0.59
N THR A 886 -17.90 13.69 0.74
CA THR A 886 -18.58 12.50 1.28
C THR A 886 -17.78 11.91 2.42
N TRP A 887 -18.45 11.38 3.44
CA TRP A 887 -17.82 10.65 4.54
C TRP A 887 -18.81 9.64 5.08
N HIS A 888 -18.35 8.67 5.88
CA HIS A 888 -19.28 7.84 6.64
C HIS A 888 -19.36 8.29 8.09
N ASP A 889 -20.55 8.18 8.68
CA ASP A 889 -20.85 8.59 10.05
C ASP A 889 -21.66 7.49 10.75
N ASP A 890 -21.21 7.03 11.92
CA ASP A 890 -21.86 5.95 12.69
C ASP A 890 -22.74 6.43 13.87
N ALA A 891 -23.06 7.73 13.96
CA ALA A 891 -23.76 8.34 15.10
C ALA A 891 -25.16 7.77 15.37
N SER A 892 -25.74 7.07 14.40
CA SER A 892 -27.05 6.41 14.52
C SER A 892 -26.99 4.96 15.00
N GLY A 893 -25.82 4.47 15.45
CA GLY A 893 -25.57 3.07 15.82
C GLY A 893 -25.26 2.17 14.61
N ARG A 894 -25.44 2.68 13.39
CA ARG A 894 -25.00 2.10 12.13
C ARG A 894 -24.36 3.17 11.26
N SER A 895 -23.36 2.78 10.49
CA SER A 895 -22.65 3.70 9.60
C SER A 895 -23.53 4.09 8.42
N LYS A 896 -23.66 5.40 8.18
CA LYS A 896 -24.38 6.04 7.07
C LYS A 896 -23.38 6.80 6.21
N ILE A 897 -23.65 6.92 4.90
CA ILE A 897 -22.88 7.80 4.02
C ILE A 897 -23.53 9.20 4.01
N MET A 898 -22.72 10.20 4.32
CA MET A 898 -23.09 11.61 4.38
C MET A 898 -22.46 12.35 3.21
N TYR A 899 -23.12 13.43 2.77
CA TYR A 899 -22.69 14.28 1.67
C TYR A 899 -22.92 15.77 1.98
N SER A 900 -21.99 16.65 1.61
CA SER A 900 -22.16 18.12 1.73
C SER A 900 -21.39 18.86 0.64
N THR A 901 -21.82 20.07 0.29
CA THR A 901 -21.18 20.94 -0.70
C THR A 901 -20.60 22.19 -0.08
N PHE A 902 -19.45 22.66 -0.59
CA PHE A 902 -18.84 23.94 -0.21
C PHE A 902 -18.76 24.86 -1.42
N ASN A 903 -19.39 26.03 -1.31
CA ASN A 903 -19.48 27.03 -2.38
C ASN A 903 -18.38 28.11 -2.32
N GLY A 904 -17.32 27.90 -1.52
CA GLY A 904 -16.27 28.89 -1.27
C GLY A 904 -16.51 29.76 -0.03
N GLN A 905 -17.68 29.72 0.60
CA GLN A 905 -18.00 30.50 1.81
C GLN A 905 -18.49 29.63 2.97
N ALA A 906 -19.40 28.70 2.71
CA ALA A 906 -20.00 27.85 3.73
C ALA A 906 -20.31 26.45 3.20
N TRP A 907 -20.30 25.48 4.11
CA TRP A 907 -20.78 24.13 3.85
C TRP A 907 -22.31 24.07 3.90
N SER A 908 -22.92 23.28 3.03
CA SER A 908 -24.34 22.97 3.12
C SER A 908 -24.63 22.06 4.31
N VAL A 909 -25.90 22.01 4.74
CA VAL A 909 -26.36 21.00 5.69
C VAL A 909 -26.07 19.60 5.10
N PRO A 910 -25.43 18.68 5.86
CA PRO A 910 -25.16 17.34 5.36
C PRO A 910 -26.45 16.59 4.99
N GLU A 911 -26.42 15.95 3.82
CA GLU A 911 -27.48 15.06 3.31
C GLU A 911 -27.05 13.60 3.49
N ILE A 912 -28.02 12.70 3.65
CA ILE A 912 -27.78 11.25 3.65
C ILE A 912 -27.81 10.77 2.19
N VAL A 913 -26.75 10.10 1.75
CA VAL A 913 -26.62 9.58 0.37
C VAL A 913 -27.57 8.40 0.14
N THR A 914 -27.71 7.53 1.14
CA THR A 914 -28.63 6.38 1.09
C THR A 914 -29.14 6.04 2.49
N GLU A 915 -30.45 5.77 2.61
CA GLU A 915 -31.03 5.36 3.89
C GLU A 915 -30.80 3.87 4.12
N THR A 916 -30.20 3.55 5.26
CA THR A 916 -30.09 2.20 5.79
C THR A 916 -30.27 2.25 7.31
N ASP A 917 -31.43 1.81 7.77
CA ASP A 917 -31.73 1.66 9.20
C ASP A 917 -31.24 0.32 9.74
N ARG A 918 -30.95 -0.65 8.86
CA ARG A 918 -30.69 -2.07 9.18
C ARG A 918 -29.26 -2.56 8.94
N PHE A 919 -28.46 -1.84 8.17
CA PHE A 919 -27.15 -2.31 7.71
C PHE A 919 -26.11 -1.19 7.71
N ASN A 920 -24.83 -1.55 7.69
CA ASN A 920 -23.74 -0.59 7.68
C ASN A 920 -23.38 -0.24 6.24
N VAL A 921 -23.27 1.06 5.95
CA VAL A 921 -22.62 1.57 4.75
C VAL A 921 -21.37 2.36 5.13
N ARG A 922 -20.24 2.11 4.50
CA ARG A 922 -18.93 2.67 4.92
C ARG A 922 -17.96 2.86 3.76
N ASN A 923 -16.83 3.51 4.03
CA ASN A 923 -15.73 3.71 3.09
C ASN A 923 -16.20 4.32 1.74
N PRO A 924 -16.83 5.52 1.75
CA PRO A 924 -17.30 6.12 0.52
C PRO A 924 -16.15 6.69 -0.31
N VAL A 925 -16.31 6.61 -1.62
CA VAL A 925 -15.53 7.33 -2.64
C VAL A 925 -16.47 8.05 -3.58
N ILE A 926 -16.02 9.18 -4.11
CA ILE A 926 -16.83 10.11 -4.91
C ILE A 926 -16.16 10.32 -6.27
N GLY A 927 -16.96 10.32 -7.34
CA GLY A 927 -16.58 10.73 -8.68
C GLY A 927 -17.63 11.67 -9.27
N ILE A 928 -17.21 12.65 -10.07
CA ILE A 928 -18.11 13.62 -10.71
C ILE A 928 -17.89 13.54 -12.21
N ASP A 929 -18.98 13.35 -12.96
CA ASP A 929 -18.91 13.31 -14.43
C ASP A 929 -19.07 14.70 -15.07
N SER A 930 -18.81 14.82 -16.37
CA SER A 930 -18.88 16.10 -17.09
C SER A 930 -20.28 16.72 -17.12
N LEU A 931 -21.32 15.96 -16.76
CA LEU A 931 -22.70 16.44 -16.62
C LEU A 931 -23.02 16.90 -15.18
N ASN A 932 -22.02 16.97 -14.30
CA ASN A 932 -22.13 17.25 -12.86
C ASN A 932 -23.06 16.27 -12.12
N ARG A 933 -23.15 15.01 -12.56
CA ARG A 933 -23.77 13.96 -11.74
C ARG A 933 -22.74 13.45 -10.74
N ILE A 934 -23.18 13.26 -9.49
CA ILE A 934 -22.32 12.87 -8.38
C ILE A 934 -22.48 11.38 -8.14
N TRP A 935 -21.41 10.63 -8.37
CA TRP A 935 -21.35 9.19 -8.18
C TRP A 935 -20.68 8.90 -6.84
N VAL A 936 -21.35 8.18 -5.95
CA VAL A 936 -20.80 7.77 -4.67
C VAL A 936 -20.82 6.26 -4.59
N VAL A 937 -19.63 5.66 -4.49
CA VAL A 937 -19.42 4.22 -4.34
C VAL A 937 -19.01 3.95 -2.90
N TYR A 938 -19.52 2.88 -2.30
CA TYR A 938 -19.28 2.57 -0.89
C TYR A 938 -19.48 1.07 -0.60
N GLU A 939 -18.96 0.63 0.53
CA GLU A 939 -19.24 -0.68 1.08
C GLU A 939 -20.62 -0.72 1.73
N ASP A 940 -21.35 -1.82 1.56
CA ASP A 940 -22.71 -2.00 2.05
C ASP A 940 -22.96 -3.44 2.51
N THR A 941 -23.45 -3.62 3.74
CA THR A 941 -23.76 -4.95 4.30
C THR A 941 -25.23 -5.36 4.16
N SER A 942 -26.03 -4.64 3.36
CA SER A 942 -27.47 -4.90 3.18
C SER A 942 -27.80 -6.22 2.50
N TRP A 943 -26.82 -6.85 1.86
CA TRP A 943 -27.01 -8.06 1.05
C TRP A 943 -26.28 -9.29 1.61
N GLY A 944 -25.84 -9.25 2.87
CA GLY A 944 -25.14 -10.35 3.55
C GLY A 944 -23.69 -9.99 3.87
N PRO A 945 -22.68 -10.54 3.15
CA PRO A 945 -21.30 -10.07 3.27
C PRO A 945 -21.16 -8.63 2.79
N THR A 946 -20.02 -7.99 3.05
CA THR A 946 -19.78 -6.62 2.57
C THR A 946 -19.77 -6.60 1.04
N GLU A 947 -20.66 -5.82 0.43
CA GLU A 947 -20.79 -5.64 -1.02
C GLU A 947 -20.44 -4.20 -1.44
N ILE A 948 -20.20 -3.98 -2.73
CA ILE A 948 -20.02 -2.63 -3.25
C ILE A 948 -21.34 -2.11 -3.80
N GLY A 949 -21.77 -0.98 -3.25
CA GLY A 949 -22.96 -0.23 -3.65
C GLY A 949 -22.59 1.09 -4.32
N VAL A 950 -23.43 1.55 -5.24
CA VAL A 950 -23.31 2.87 -5.88
C VAL A 950 -24.63 3.63 -5.77
N SER A 951 -24.54 4.93 -5.50
CA SER A 951 -25.65 5.89 -5.56
C SER A 951 -25.25 7.09 -6.41
N VAL A 952 -26.20 7.64 -7.16
CA VAL A 952 -25.98 8.79 -8.05
C VAL A 952 -26.90 9.93 -7.68
N LYS A 953 -26.35 11.13 -7.54
CA LYS A 953 -27.13 12.37 -7.45
C LYS A 953 -27.20 13.04 -8.80
N ASP A 954 -28.41 13.28 -9.27
CA ASP A 954 -28.71 14.11 -10.44
C ASP A 954 -29.60 15.31 -10.06
N SER A 955 -30.18 15.98 -11.05
CA SER A 955 -31.03 17.16 -10.83
C SER A 955 -32.34 16.88 -10.07
N LEU A 956 -32.73 15.61 -9.92
CA LEU A 956 -33.90 15.16 -9.17
C LEU A 956 -33.56 14.70 -7.74
N GLY A 957 -32.27 14.54 -7.41
CA GLY A 957 -31.79 14.12 -6.09
C GLY A 957 -31.00 12.82 -6.13
N TRP A 958 -30.87 12.16 -4.98
CA TRP A 958 -30.21 10.86 -4.86
C TRP A 958 -31.08 9.74 -5.43
N ASN A 959 -30.52 8.97 -6.35
CA ASN A 959 -31.13 7.75 -6.86
C ASN A 959 -31.01 6.61 -5.83
N PRO A 960 -31.91 5.59 -5.90
CA PRO A 960 -31.78 4.39 -5.10
C PRO A 960 -30.43 3.70 -5.32
N LYS A 961 -29.86 3.15 -4.24
CA LYS A 961 -28.59 2.42 -4.31
C LYS A 961 -28.68 1.19 -5.21
N VAL A 962 -27.61 0.92 -5.95
CA VAL A 962 -27.45 -0.25 -6.82
C VAL A 962 -26.26 -1.08 -6.34
N ARG A 963 -26.44 -2.40 -6.22
CA ARG A 963 -25.37 -3.36 -5.93
C ARG A 963 -24.62 -3.69 -7.23
N ILE A 964 -23.29 -3.56 -7.23
CA ILE A 964 -22.47 -3.85 -8.43
C ILE A 964 -21.66 -5.16 -8.32
N THR A 965 -21.57 -5.74 -7.12
CA THR A 965 -20.90 -7.03 -6.87
C THR A 965 -21.91 -8.16 -6.64
N ASN A 966 -21.56 -9.43 -6.90
CA ASN A 966 -22.50 -10.56 -6.71
C ASN A 966 -21.87 -11.86 -6.14
N SER A 967 -20.56 -11.87 -5.87
CA SER A 967 -19.85 -13.03 -5.30
C SER A 967 -20.19 -13.23 -3.81
N PRO A 968 -20.21 -14.46 -3.26
CA PRO A 968 -20.34 -14.69 -1.81
C PRO A 968 -18.98 -14.53 -1.09
N SER A 969 -18.47 -13.30 -1.03
CA SER A 969 -17.15 -12.90 -0.48
C SER A 969 -17.23 -11.54 0.21
N GLN A 970 -16.25 -11.15 1.02
CA GLN A 970 -16.09 -9.78 1.51
C GLN A 970 -15.47 -8.89 0.44
N LYS A 971 -15.98 -7.66 0.33
CA LYS A 971 -15.42 -6.61 -0.50
C LYS A 971 -15.11 -5.42 0.38
N GLY A 972 -14.07 -4.70 0.01
CA GLY A 972 -13.60 -3.57 0.77
C GLY A 972 -12.92 -2.55 -0.11
N ASN A 973 -12.67 -1.39 0.47
CA ASN A 973 -11.80 -0.35 -0.08
C ASN A 973 -12.10 -0.03 -1.57
N PRO A 974 -13.34 0.34 -1.92
CA PRO A 974 -13.66 0.70 -3.29
C PRO A 974 -12.94 2.00 -3.69
N ASP A 975 -12.67 2.15 -4.99
CA ASP A 975 -12.24 3.40 -5.62
C ASP A 975 -13.01 3.62 -6.93
N VAL A 976 -13.09 4.87 -7.39
CA VAL A 976 -13.88 5.24 -8.57
C VAL A 976 -13.16 6.26 -9.45
N ALA A 977 -13.21 6.05 -10.77
CA ALA A 977 -12.75 6.99 -11.78
C ALA A 977 -13.84 7.22 -12.84
N VAL A 978 -13.83 8.41 -13.44
CA VAL A 978 -14.73 8.77 -14.54
C VAL A 978 -13.89 9.10 -15.77
N ASP A 979 -14.15 8.43 -16.89
CA ASP A 979 -13.43 8.70 -18.13
C ASP A 979 -14.00 9.91 -18.90
N LEU A 980 -13.34 10.28 -20.00
CA LEU A 980 -13.74 11.41 -20.85
C LEU A 980 -15.10 11.23 -21.54
N GLU A 981 -15.63 10.00 -21.56
CA GLU A 981 -16.91 9.64 -22.18
C GLU A 981 -18.05 9.57 -21.14
N ASN A 982 -17.75 9.85 -19.86
CA ASN A 982 -18.62 9.72 -18.69
C ASN A 982 -18.98 8.28 -18.31
N ASN A 983 -18.14 7.30 -18.66
CA ASN A 983 -18.24 5.97 -18.09
C ASN A 983 -17.61 5.95 -16.70
N ILE A 984 -18.23 5.19 -15.80
CA ILE A 984 -17.83 5.08 -14.40
C ILE A 984 -17.09 3.76 -14.23
N HIS A 985 -15.82 3.85 -13.85
CA HIS A 985 -14.95 2.71 -13.59
C HIS A 985 -14.82 2.56 -12.08
N VAL A 986 -15.19 1.41 -11.55
CA VAL A 986 -15.16 1.14 -10.11
C VAL A 986 -14.23 -0.02 -9.86
N VAL A 987 -13.30 0.14 -8.93
CA VAL A 987 -12.43 -0.96 -8.47
C VAL A 987 -12.67 -1.23 -7.00
N TRP A 988 -12.41 -2.45 -6.52
CA TRP A 988 -12.54 -2.81 -5.11
C TRP A 988 -11.62 -3.97 -4.74
N GLU A 989 -11.29 -4.08 -3.46
CA GLU A 989 -10.67 -5.28 -2.91
C GLU A 989 -11.72 -6.37 -2.68
N ASP A 990 -11.45 -7.61 -3.09
CA ASP A 990 -12.36 -8.74 -2.93
C ASP A 990 -11.62 -9.96 -2.39
N ASP A 991 -12.14 -10.58 -1.34
CA ASP A 991 -11.55 -11.78 -0.73
C ASP A 991 -12.07 -13.09 -1.31
N ARG A 992 -12.82 -13.06 -2.43
CA ARG A 992 -13.37 -14.27 -3.09
C ARG A 992 -12.31 -15.31 -3.40
N ASN A 993 -11.06 -14.89 -3.43
CA ASN A 993 -9.91 -15.72 -3.72
C ASN A 993 -9.07 -16.13 -2.50
N GLY A 994 -9.49 -15.78 -1.28
CA GLY A 994 -8.81 -16.13 -0.03
C GLY A 994 -7.73 -15.13 0.39
N ASN A 995 -7.30 -14.25 -0.51
CA ASN A 995 -6.55 -13.02 -0.27
C ASN A 995 -7.36 -11.84 -0.80
N TRP A 996 -7.07 -10.64 -0.29
CA TRP A 996 -7.61 -9.40 -0.84
C TRP A 996 -6.96 -9.11 -2.19
N GLU A 997 -7.76 -9.10 -3.26
CA GLU A 997 -7.33 -8.80 -4.62
C GLU A 997 -8.13 -7.62 -5.19
N ILE A 998 -7.51 -6.82 -6.06
CA ILE A 998 -8.19 -5.72 -6.73
C ILE A 998 -8.98 -6.25 -7.94
N LEU A 999 -10.29 -5.99 -7.95
CA LEU A 999 -11.21 -6.26 -9.05
C LEU A 999 -11.83 -4.97 -9.56
N TRP A 1000 -12.44 -5.01 -10.75
CA TRP A 1000 -13.09 -3.87 -11.41
C TRP A 1000 -14.42 -4.26 -12.09
#